data_AF-S8EI86-F1
#
_entry.id   AF-S8EI86-F1
#
_cell.length_a   1.000
_cell.length_b   1.000
_cell.length_c   1.000
_cell.angle_alpha   90.00
_cell.angle_beta   90.00
_cell.angle_gamma   90.00
#
_symmetry.space_group_name_H-M   'P 1'
#
loop_
_entity.id
_entity.type
_entity.pdbx_description
1 polymer ?
#
loop_
_entity_poly.entity_id
_entity_poly.type
_entity_poly.pdbx_seq_one_letter_code
_entity_poly.pdbx_strand_id
1 'polypeptide(L)'
;MAQLTRPQFSPSPYTAEASNSQAQPLTSAPNEHSIWTPLIWCPADFPAELFENAVSQLIHHPEYNSTLILRSDTVSETTSNFAPAVPALSGLRIVRSIYRRLLPRRPGRDAGLEQHCTLYAVEGEGDAAGDTSSTLVLTPIVPEGGSLPYYHPTVSHLAFRYMEQDPPILQIEVVPLPRTPMDMNSRLYRTALALLETLHRYGWGAMTNYKKRVLHDCIVPREPYQDLYLVMRERHKHMVDTWQENTDPLKHVFEDIGIATFLMLLWKDMYASAQPEPSDKEGDTAEPWRSWPRPPAGFLDLGCGNGLLTHILTTEGYTGVGIDLRARTSWSHYPSSTQSQLRVEALDPTSLEDPAVISAHPWLRPGIFLIGNHADELTPWVPVLATLCSASGYLSIPCCAWAFDTRYQRSRDDAYPLPEGFAGTLNLGGDGSNASAYSSYRIWLASLSLHLGWRVECEMLRIPSTRNWAVVGRIRASAEATESALYQKRANQIVHDLSFDVILASELGEELRREIWATFEDNMKELYAHSSLGWKPDEKQAELFHEMSRFILARKPPEPGSPHESVPSTVAYSMFRFEREEEQDVVYCYELQVRRDFRRAGLGKQLMRHLVSIAKGWKMQKIMLTVFKSNYTARDFYKAIGFELDQMSPEYHDDEEDTEEYDYEILSKLIPSR
;
A
#
# COMPACT_ATOMS: atom_id res chain seq x y z
N MET A 1 -25.01 27.96 2.01
CA MET A 1 -25.94 26.91 2.47
C MET A 1 -25.62 26.63 3.92
N ALA A 2 -26.62 26.66 4.81
CA ALA A 2 -26.41 26.28 6.21
C ALA A 2 -25.86 24.83 6.24
N GLN A 3 -24.81 24.58 7.03
CA GLN A 3 -24.34 23.21 7.25
C GLN A 3 -25.46 22.45 7.96
N LEU A 4 -26.08 21.51 7.24
CA LEU A 4 -27.04 20.57 7.82
C LEU A 4 -26.33 19.77 8.91
N THR A 5 -26.75 19.95 10.16
CA THR A 5 -26.25 19.19 11.31
C THR A 5 -26.92 17.83 11.34
N ARG A 6 -26.15 16.76 11.59
CA ARG A 6 -26.71 15.42 11.70
C ARG A 6 -27.68 15.37 12.91
N PRO A 7 -28.93 14.94 12.72
CA PRO A 7 -29.92 14.84 13.77
C PRO A 7 -29.52 13.78 14.78
N GLN A 8 -29.89 14.00 16.04
CA GLN A 8 -29.57 13.10 17.14
C GLN A 8 -30.45 11.84 17.07
N PHE A 9 -29.82 10.68 16.99
CA PHE A 9 -30.53 9.40 17.07
C PHE A 9 -31.17 9.24 18.47
N SER A 10 -32.50 9.30 18.52
CA SER A 10 -33.29 9.31 19.75
C SER A 10 -34.33 8.17 19.75
N PRO A 11 -33.91 6.92 19.97
CA PRO A 11 -34.80 5.77 19.96
C PRO A 11 -35.59 5.62 21.26
N SER A 12 -36.81 5.10 21.16
CA SER A 12 -37.67 4.77 22.30
C SER A 12 -38.21 3.34 22.19
N PRO A 13 -38.28 2.58 23.30
CA PRO A 13 -38.98 1.30 23.32
C PRO A 13 -40.45 1.48 22.94
N TYR A 14 -41.05 0.45 22.33
CA TYR A 14 -42.49 0.43 22.15
C TYR A 14 -43.22 0.20 23.48
N THR A 15 -44.23 1.01 23.78
CA THR A 15 -45.09 0.85 24.96
C THR A 15 -46.56 0.77 24.54
N ALA A 16 -47.40 0.16 25.36
CA ALA A 16 -48.84 0.09 25.09
C ALA A 16 -49.49 1.49 24.99
N GLU A 17 -48.91 2.52 25.62
CA GLU A 17 -49.37 3.90 25.49
C GLU A 17 -49.03 4.50 24.12
N ALA A 18 -47.90 4.10 23.50
CA ALA A 18 -47.54 4.49 22.13
C ALA A 18 -48.51 3.92 21.07
N SER A 19 -49.21 2.82 21.39
CA SER A 19 -50.23 2.22 20.54
C SER A 19 -51.47 3.11 20.33
N ASN A 20 -51.73 4.08 21.22
CA ASN A 20 -52.96 4.87 21.18
C ASN A 20 -52.90 6.12 20.28
N SER A 21 -51.75 6.50 19.71
CA SER A 21 -51.70 7.69 18.84
C SER A 21 -50.59 7.77 17.79
N GLN A 22 -49.50 6.99 17.86
CA GLN A 22 -48.31 7.25 17.01
C GLN A 22 -47.66 6.02 16.35
N ALA A 23 -48.06 4.79 16.68
CA ALA A 23 -47.33 3.61 16.22
C ALA A 23 -48.20 2.33 16.25
N GLN A 24 -49.17 2.23 15.33
CA GLN A 24 -50.00 1.04 15.20
C GLN A 24 -49.17 -0.15 14.68
N PRO A 25 -49.24 -1.34 15.32
CA PRO A 25 -48.55 -2.54 14.85
C PRO A 25 -48.95 -2.92 13.43
N LEU A 26 -48.04 -3.57 12.69
CA LEU A 26 -48.37 -4.27 11.46
C LEU A 26 -49.44 -5.33 11.74
N THR A 27 -50.36 -5.46 10.79
CA THR A 27 -51.41 -6.48 10.84
C THR A 27 -51.25 -7.39 9.63
N SER A 28 -51.25 -8.70 9.89
CA SER A 28 -51.33 -9.70 8.82
C SER A 28 -52.67 -9.61 8.10
N ALA A 29 -52.68 -9.94 6.81
CA ALA A 29 -53.91 -10.07 6.04
C ALA A 29 -54.85 -11.12 6.68
N PRO A 30 -56.17 -11.09 6.43
CA PRO A 30 -57.14 -11.95 7.12
C PRO A 30 -56.86 -13.46 7.08
N ASN A 31 -56.11 -13.92 6.07
CA ASN A 31 -55.76 -15.32 5.86
C ASN A 31 -54.42 -15.73 6.51
N GLU A 32 -53.76 -14.81 7.21
CA GLU A 32 -52.51 -15.03 7.93
C GLU A 32 -52.68 -14.85 9.45
N HIS A 33 -51.95 -15.64 10.23
CA HIS A 33 -52.05 -15.66 11.69
C HIS A 33 -50.77 -15.16 12.40
N SER A 34 -49.89 -14.44 11.70
CA SER A 34 -48.67 -13.92 12.30
C SER A 34 -48.97 -12.74 13.23
N ILE A 35 -48.44 -12.80 14.45
CA ILE A 35 -48.57 -11.73 15.45
C ILE A 35 -47.31 -10.85 15.36
N TRP A 36 -47.46 -9.68 14.76
CA TRP A 36 -46.41 -8.67 14.71
C TRP A 36 -46.31 -7.94 16.05
N THR A 37 -45.08 -7.85 16.56
CA THR A 37 -44.77 -7.19 17.83
C THR A 37 -43.79 -6.05 17.55
N PRO A 38 -44.20 -4.79 17.75
CA PRO A 38 -43.27 -3.67 17.67
C PRO A 38 -42.29 -3.69 18.84
N LEU A 39 -41.02 -3.40 18.56
CA LEU A 39 -39.96 -3.41 19.58
C LEU A 39 -39.47 -2.00 19.91
N ILE A 40 -39.14 -1.22 18.88
CA ILE A 40 -38.42 0.03 19.03
C ILE A 40 -38.75 0.97 17.86
N TRP A 41 -38.74 2.27 18.13
CA TRP A 41 -38.97 3.31 17.13
C TRP A 41 -38.10 4.55 17.38
N CYS A 42 -37.94 5.40 16.36
CA CYS A 42 -37.33 6.72 16.49
C CYS A 42 -37.94 7.70 15.47
N PRO A 43 -37.77 9.03 15.63
CA PRO A 43 -38.07 9.97 14.57
C PRO A 43 -37.33 9.64 13.27
N ALA A 44 -37.99 9.84 12.14
CA ALA A 44 -37.41 9.70 10.80
C ALA A 44 -36.97 11.09 10.30
N ASP A 45 -35.70 11.43 10.47
CA ASP A 45 -35.18 12.74 10.07
C ASP A 45 -34.82 12.83 8.57
N PHE A 46 -35.58 12.14 7.72
CA PHE A 46 -35.42 12.15 6.26
C PHE A 46 -36.76 11.86 5.55
N PRO A 47 -36.95 12.33 4.30
CA PRO A 47 -38.18 12.10 3.51
C PRO A 47 -38.44 10.63 3.15
N ALA A 48 -39.71 10.25 2.99
CA ALA A 48 -40.14 8.87 2.71
C ALA A 48 -39.51 8.29 1.42
N GLU A 49 -39.25 9.13 0.42
CA GLU A 49 -38.66 8.71 -0.87
C GLU A 49 -37.23 8.19 -0.73
N LEU A 50 -36.56 8.49 0.39
CA LEU A 50 -35.21 7.99 0.68
C LEU A 50 -35.22 6.69 1.49
N PHE A 51 -36.38 6.21 1.95
CA PHE A 51 -36.48 5.00 2.74
C PHE A 51 -35.94 3.78 1.98
N GLU A 52 -36.35 3.61 0.71
CA GLU A 52 -35.88 2.50 -0.12
C GLU A 52 -34.35 2.50 -0.30
N ASN A 53 -33.77 3.68 -0.54
CA ASN A 53 -32.32 3.85 -0.63
C ASN A 53 -31.62 3.43 0.68
N ALA A 54 -32.20 3.79 1.82
CA ALA A 54 -31.65 3.47 3.13
C ALA A 54 -31.72 1.97 3.44
N VAL A 55 -32.87 1.31 3.18
CA VAL A 55 -33.02 -0.13 3.42
C VAL A 55 -32.30 -0.99 2.38
N SER A 56 -32.10 -0.50 1.15
CA SER A 56 -31.27 -1.16 0.13
C SER A 56 -29.84 -1.42 0.63
N GLN A 57 -29.27 -0.50 1.40
CA GLN A 57 -27.98 -0.72 2.06
C GLN A 57 -28.01 -1.87 3.08
N LEU A 58 -29.12 -2.07 3.82
CA LEU A 58 -29.30 -3.22 4.72
C LEU A 58 -29.46 -4.54 3.94
N ILE A 59 -30.03 -4.49 2.74
CA ILE A 59 -30.22 -5.64 1.86
C ILE A 59 -28.88 -6.10 1.26
N HIS A 60 -28.09 -5.18 0.72
CA HIS A 60 -26.88 -5.53 -0.04
C HIS A 60 -25.59 -5.50 0.79
N HIS A 61 -25.57 -4.82 1.94
CA HIS A 61 -24.40 -4.69 2.81
C HIS A 61 -24.63 -5.08 4.29
N PRO A 62 -25.20 -6.27 4.57
CA PRO A 62 -25.44 -6.71 5.94
C PRO A 62 -24.16 -6.91 6.77
N GLU A 63 -22.99 -7.02 6.14
CA GLU A 63 -21.68 -7.11 6.80
C GLU A 63 -21.34 -5.88 7.66
N TYR A 64 -21.96 -4.73 7.42
CA TYR A 64 -21.81 -3.55 8.28
C TYR A 64 -22.62 -3.64 9.58
N ASN A 65 -23.62 -4.53 9.63
CA ASN A 65 -24.49 -4.75 10.79
C ASN A 65 -24.07 -5.94 11.65
N SER A 66 -23.28 -6.85 11.08
CA SER A 66 -22.80 -8.03 11.78
C SER A 66 -21.40 -8.41 11.31
N THR A 67 -20.45 -8.44 12.23
CA THR A 67 -19.08 -8.88 11.97
C THR A 67 -18.99 -10.36 11.60
N LEU A 68 -20.07 -11.13 11.76
CA LEU A 68 -20.13 -12.54 11.41
C LEU A 68 -20.56 -12.79 9.96
N ILE A 69 -21.15 -11.79 9.30
CA ILE A 69 -21.55 -11.87 7.89
C ILE A 69 -20.39 -11.38 7.02
N LEU A 70 -20.09 -12.16 5.97
CA LEU A 70 -19.07 -11.82 4.97
C LEU A 70 -19.65 -10.89 3.90
N ARG A 71 -20.78 -11.29 3.30
CA ARG A 71 -21.54 -10.53 2.31
C ARG A 71 -22.95 -11.10 2.13
N SER A 72 -23.75 -10.44 1.29
CA SER A 72 -25.02 -10.91 0.75
C SER A 72 -24.91 -11.14 -0.75
N ASP A 73 -25.35 -12.30 -1.23
CA ASP A 73 -25.55 -12.58 -2.66
C ASP A 73 -27.02 -12.41 -3.02
N THR A 74 -27.32 -11.65 -4.06
CA THR A 74 -28.67 -11.66 -4.65
C THR A 74 -28.78 -12.89 -5.54
N VAL A 75 -29.76 -13.75 -5.26
CA VAL A 75 -30.06 -14.96 -6.05
C VAL A 75 -31.08 -14.64 -7.15
N SER A 76 -32.15 -13.91 -6.81
CA SER A 76 -33.14 -13.44 -7.78
C SER A 76 -33.91 -12.22 -7.28
N GLU A 77 -34.51 -11.48 -8.19
CA GLU A 77 -35.39 -10.34 -7.90
C GLU A 77 -36.71 -10.53 -8.65
N THR A 78 -37.84 -10.35 -7.95
CA THR A 78 -39.18 -10.55 -8.51
C THR A 78 -40.11 -9.41 -8.13
N THR A 79 -40.94 -8.97 -9.08
CA THR A 79 -41.99 -7.95 -8.90
C THR A 79 -43.41 -8.54 -9.04
N SER A 80 -43.52 -9.84 -9.30
CA SER A 80 -44.77 -10.59 -9.38
C SER A 80 -44.53 -12.04 -8.95
N ASN A 81 -45.59 -12.80 -8.68
CA ASN A 81 -45.54 -14.21 -8.28
C ASN A 81 -44.64 -14.44 -7.04
N PHE A 82 -44.92 -13.72 -5.96
CA PHE A 82 -44.14 -13.77 -4.73
C PHE A 82 -44.25 -15.14 -4.04
N ALA A 83 -43.17 -15.55 -3.37
CA ALA A 83 -43.11 -16.82 -2.67
C ALA A 83 -44.16 -16.90 -1.55
N PRO A 84 -44.78 -18.07 -1.29
CA PRO A 84 -45.79 -18.22 -0.23
C PRO A 84 -45.30 -17.89 1.18
N ALA A 85 -43.98 -17.91 1.40
CA ALA A 85 -43.37 -17.55 2.68
C ALA A 85 -43.33 -16.03 2.93
N VAL A 86 -43.57 -15.20 1.92
CA VAL A 86 -43.60 -13.74 2.07
C VAL A 86 -44.94 -13.35 2.71
N PRO A 87 -44.94 -12.60 3.83
CA PRO A 87 -46.17 -12.28 4.53
C PRO A 87 -47.02 -11.27 3.76
N ALA A 88 -48.31 -11.53 3.67
CA ALA A 88 -49.34 -10.61 3.23
C ALA A 88 -49.76 -9.70 4.39
N LEU A 89 -49.63 -8.38 4.19
CA LEU A 89 -49.88 -7.37 5.22
C LEU A 89 -51.13 -6.57 4.86
N SER A 90 -51.97 -6.28 5.85
CA SER A 90 -53.20 -5.52 5.63
C SER A 90 -52.88 -4.06 5.28
N GLY A 91 -53.48 -3.54 4.20
CA GLY A 91 -53.30 -2.15 3.74
C GLY A 91 -51.94 -1.87 3.09
N LEU A 92 -51.15 -2.92 2.80
CA LEU A 92 -49.84 -2.82 2.15
C LEU A 92 -49.77 -3.81 0.99
N ARG A 93 -49.37 -3.33 -0.18
CA ARG A 93 -49.08 -4.18 -1.35
C ARG A 93 -47.60 -4.49 -1.44
N ILE A 94 -47.26 -5.70 -1.89
CA ILE A 94 -45.88 -6.06 -2.21
C ILE A 94 -45.48 -5.34 -3.51
N VAL A 95 -44.36 -4.62 -3.48
CA VAL A 95 -43.77 -3.95 -4.64
C VAL A 95 -42.72 -4.85 -5.28
N ARG A 96 -41.85 -5.43 -4.46
CA ARG A 96 -40.68 -6.18 -4.91
C ARG A 96 -40.22 -7.15 -3.83
N SER A 97 -39.71 -8.30 -4.23
CA SER A 97 -38.99 -9.23 -3.34
C SER A 97 -37.63 -9.58 -3.93
N ILE A 98 -36.58 -9.35 -3.14
CA ILE A 98 -35.20 -9.76 -3.44
C ILE A 98 -34.93 -11.03 -2.64
N TYR A 99 -34.67 -12.11 -3.35
CA TYR A 99 -34.21 -13.35 -2.75
C TYR A 99 -32.69 -13.33 -2.62
N ARG A 100 -32.18 -13.39 -1.38
CA ARG A 100 -30.75 -13.30 -1.08
C ARG A 100 -30.24 -14.51 -0.30
N ARG A 101 -28.92 -14.71 -0.38
CA ARG A 101 -28.17 -15.66 0.44
C ARG A 101 -27.10 -14.90 1.23
N LEU A 102 -27.21 -14.95 2.56
CA LEU A 102 -26.21 -14.42 3.48
C LEU A 102 -25.07 -15.43 3.62
N LEU A 103 -23.85 -14.98 3.31
CA LEU A 103 -22.64 -15.78 3.45
C LEU A 103 -21.93 -15.43 4.75
N PRO A 104 -21.63 -16.40 5.62
CA PRO A 104 -20.93 -16.16 6.87
C PRO A 104 -19.42 -16.03 6.64
N ARG A 105 -18.73 -15.26 7.49
CA ARG A 105 -17.26 -15.17 7.45
C ARG A 105 -16.58 -16.49 7.75
N ARG A 106 -17.22 -17.39 8.51
CA ARG A 106 -16.67 -18.70 8.89
C ARG A 106 -17.67 -19.81 8.56
N PRO A 107 -17.74 -20.27 7.30
CA PRO A 107 -18.69 -21.30 6.88
C PRO A 107 -18.62 -22.62 7.65
N GLY A 108 -17.44 -22.99 8.17
CA GLY A 108 -17.29 -24.17 9.02
C GLY A 108 -17.88 -24.03 10.44
N ARG A 109 -18.29 -22.82 10.85
CA ARG A 109 -18.89 -22.55 12.17
C ARG A 109 -20.33 -22.09 12.08
N ASP A 110 -20.61 -21.20 11.15
CA ASP A 110 -21.93 -20.60 10.95
C ASP A 110 -22.44 -21.04 9.57
N ALA A 111 -23.70 -21.47 9.47
CA ALA A 111 -24.32 -21.81 8.18
C ALA A 111 -24.72 -20.55 7.40
N GLY A 112 -24.80 -20.66 6.08
CA GLY A 112 -25.44 -19.64 5.24
C GLY A 112 -26.94 -19.54 5.54
N LEU A 113 -27.53 -18.38 5.24
CA LEU A 113 -28.96 -18.14 5.43
C LEU A 113 -29.58 -17.58 4.16
N GLU A 114 -30.54 -18.30 3.63
CA GLU A 114 -31.39 -17.82 2.54
C GLU A 114 -32.52 -16.96 3.13
N GLN A 115 -32.88 -15.88 2.46
CA GLN A 115 -33.81 -14.89 2.99
C GLN A 115 -34.50 -14.11 1.88
N HIS A 116 -35.81 -13.88 2.04
CA HIS A 116 -36.54 -12.89 1.26
C HIS A 116 -36.44 -11.51 1.90
N CYS A 117 -36.10 -10.51 1.08
CA CYS A 117 -36.15 -9.09 1.40
C CYS A 117 -37.28 -8.46 0.60
N THR A 118 -38.45 -8.31 1.21
CA THR A 118 -39.67 -7.86 0.53
C THR A 118 -39.98 -6.41 0.88
N LEU A 119 -40.13 -5.59 -0.15
CA LEU A 119 -40.52 -4.19 -0.06
C LEU A 119 -42.03 -4.05 -0.30
N TYR A 120 -42.68 -3.23 0.51
CA TYR A 120 -44.10 -2.95 0.46
C TYR A 120 -44.36 -1.45 0.37
N ALA A 121 -45.44 -1.09 -0.32
CA ALA A 121 -45.97 0.26 -0.39
C ALA A 121 -47.40 0.29 0.16
N VAL A 122 -47.84 1.46 0.60
CA VAL A 122 -49.22 1.66 1.08
C VAL A 122 -50.20 1.48 -0.08
N GLU A 123 -51.30 0.76 0.16
CA GLU A 123 -52.39 0.67 -0.82
C GLU A 123 -53.10 2.02 -0.94
N GLY A 124 -53.19 2.57 -2.16
CA GLY A 124 -53.90 3.83 -2.42
C GLY A 124 -54.90 3.70 -3.56
N GLU A 125 -55.95 4.52 -3.55
CA GLU A 125 -56.92 4.64 -4.63
C GLU A 125 -56.44 5.65 -5.68
N GLY A 126 -56.05 5.16 -6.87
CA GLY A 126 -55.72 5.96 -8.06
C GLY A 126 -54.26 5.87 -8.54
N ASP A 127 -54.04 6.17 -9.83
CA ASP A 127 -52.73 6.11 -10.55
C ASP A 127 -51.62 7.03 -10.00
N ALA A 128 -51.87 7.74 -8.90
CA ALA A 128 -50.94 8.68 -8.27
C ALA A 128 -50.48 8.26 -6.85
N ALA A 129 -50.95 7.14 -6.31
CA ALA A 129 -50.40 6.57 -5.07
C ALA A 129 -49.03 5.92 -5.38
N GLY A 130 -47.97 6.69 -5.15
CA GLY A 130 -46.62 6.39 -5.60
C GLY A 130 -46.12 5.00 -5.22
N ASP A 131 -45.28 4.42 -6.08
CA ASP A 131 -44.52 3.17 -5.87
C ASP A 131 -43.49 3.26 -4.72
N THR A 132 -43.61 4.25 -3.84
CA THR A 132 -42.68 4.54 -2.76
C THR A 132 -42.80 3.47 -1.69
N SER A 133 -41.78 2.62 -1.60
CA SER A 133 -41.66 1.61 -0.55
C SER A 133 -41.65 2.29 0.83
N SER A 134 -42.52 1.85 1.74
CA SER A 134 -42.61 2.32 3.12
C SER A 134 -42.23 1.23 4.14
N THR A 135 -42.16 -0.03 3.71
CA THR A 135 -41.85 -1.16 4.61
C THR A 135 -40.90 -2.15 3.94
N LEU A 136 -39.89 -2.61 4.67
CA LEU A 136 -39.04 -3.77 4.31
C LEU A 136 -39.31 -4.90 5.31
N VAL A 137 -39.63 -6.09 4.83
CA VAL A 137 -39.68 -7.32 5.63
C VAL A 137 -38.56 -8.27 5.24
N LEU A 138 -37.81 -8.73 6.24
CA LEU A 138 -36.80 -9.78 6.11
C LEU A 138 -37.39 -11.11 6.62
N THR A 139 -37.58 -12.06 5.71
CA THR A 139 -38.10 -13.41 6.01
C THR A 139 -37.02 -14.46 5.80
N PRO A 140 -36.32 -14.94 6.85
CA PRO A 140 -35.39 -16.05 6.73
C PRO A 140 -36.08 -17.34 6.25
N ILE A 141 -35.42 -18.06 5.34
CA ILE A 141 -35.82 -19.38 4.89
C ILE A 141 -35.04 -20.40 5.71
N VAL A 142 -35.75 -21.14 6.55
CA VAL A 142 -35.16 -22.18 7.40
C VAL A 142 -35.69 -23.53 6.92
N PRO A 143 -34.82 -24.47 6.51
CA PRO A 143 -35.23 -25.82 6.16
C PRO A 143 -35.97 -26.49 7.32
N GLU A 144 -36.81 -27.48 7.00
CA GLU A 144 -37.51 -28.26 8.02
C GLU A 144 -36.52 -28.89 9.01
N GLY A 145 -36.73 -28.68 10.31
CA GLY A 145 -35.81 -29.12 11.37
C GLY A 145 -34.52 -28.30 11.51
N GLY A 146 -34.31 -27.29 10.67
CA GLY A 146 -33.16 -26.38 10.75
C GLY A 146 -33.29 -25.33 11.86
N SER A 147 -32.18 -24.67 12.18
CA SER A 147 -32.12 -23.55 13.12
C SER A 147 -31.55 -22.31 12.46
N LEU A 148 -32.02 -21.12 12.87
CA LEU A 148 -31.43 -19.86 12.45
C LEU A 148 -29.95 -19.77 12.86
N PRO A 149 -29.05 -19.31 11.98
CA PRO A 149 -27.65 -19.08 12.34
C PRO A 149 -27.50 -18.06 13.47
N TYR A 150 -26.43 -18.20 14.25
CA TYR A 150 -26.21 -17.35 15.42
C TYR A 150 -26.25 -15.87 15.07
N TYR A 151 -25.76 -15.44 13.91
CA TYR A 151 -25.72 -14.03 13.52
C TYR A 151 -27.08 -13.40 13.17
N HIS A 152 -28.16 -14.18 13.06
CA HIS A 152 -29.50 -13.70 12.76
C HIS A 152 -30.36 -13.63 14.05
N PRO A 153 -31.24 -12.62 14.22
CA PRO A 153 -32.20 -12.59 15.34
C PRO A 153 -33.16 -13.79 15.30
N THR A 154 -33.63 -14.27 16.47
CA THR A 154 -34.52 -15.44 16.59
C THR A 154 -35.98 -15.11 16.28
N VAL A 155 -36.23 -14.71 15.04
CA VAL A 155 -37.52 -14.24 14.53
C VAL A 155 -37.82 -14.92 13.19
N SER A 156 -39.10 -15.16 12.92
CA SER A 156 -39.56 -15.63 11.61
C SER A 156 -39.68 -14.49 10.60
N HIS A 157 -39.88 -13.26 11.09
CA HIS A 157 -39.97 -12.05 10.28
C HIS A 157 -39.40 -10.86 11.05
N LEU A 158 -38.68 -9.98 10.36
CA LEU A 158 -38.16 -8.72 10.88
C LEU A 158 -38.52 -7.59 9.91
N ALA A 159 -39.36 -6.65 10.36
CA ALA A 159 -39.82 -5.53 9.56
C ALA A 159 -39.14 -4.22 9.98
N PHE A 160 -38.86 -3.39 8.98
CA PHE A 160 -38.48 -1.99 9.08
C PHE A 160 -39.58 -1.18 8.42
N ARG A 161 -40.13 -0.19 9.11
CA ARG A 161 -41.28 0.57 8.62
C ARG A 161 -41.03 2.07 8.75
N TYR A 162 -41.33 2.80 7.69
CA TYR A 162 -41.44 4.25 7.67
C TYR A 162 -42.92 4.61 7.80
N MET A 163 -43.25 5.48 8.75
CA MET A 163 -44.62 5.93 8.96
C MET A 163 -44.69 7.44 8.72
N GLU A 164 -45.43 7.84 7.69
CA GLU A 164 -45.76 9.23 7.36
C GLU A 164 -46.80 9.77 8.34
N GLN A 165 -46.31 10.24 9.49
CA GLN A 165 -47.07 11.01 10.46
C GLN A 165 -46.35 12.32 10.77
N ASP A 166 -46.92 13.17 11.63
CA ASP A 166 -46.29 14.43 12.02
C ASP A 166 -45.85 14.39 13.49
N PRO A 167 -44.53 14.22 13.79
CA PRO A 167 -43.40 14.02 12.88
C PRO A 167 -43.25 12.55 12.41
N PRO A 168 -42.60 12.29 11.25
CA PRO A 168 -42.48 10.94 10.70
C PRO A 168 -41.58 10.06 11.58
N ILE A 169 -41.81 8.74 11.57
CA ILE A 169 -41.06 7.79 12.41
C ILE A 169 -40.55 6.57 11.64
N LEU A 170 -39.46 6.00 12.14
CA LEU A 170 -39.00 4.67 11.82
C LEU A 170 -39.36 3.71 12.94
N GLN A 171 -39.82 2.51 12.58
CA GLN A 171 -40.18 1.47 13.53
C GLN A 171 -39.62 0.11 13.11
N ILE A 172 -39.17 -0.69 14.09
CA ILE A 172 -38.83 -2.10 13.90
C ILE A 172 -39.87 -2.97 14.60
N GLU A 173 -40.40 -3.92 13.85
CA GLU A 173 -41.39 -4.90 14.30
C GLU A 173 -40.93 -6.32 13.96
N VAL A 174 -41.36 -7.30 14.74
CA VAL A 174 -40.92 -8.69 14.57
C VAL A 174 -42.07 -9.68 14.73
N VAL A 175 -41.92 -10.85 14.13
CA VAL A 175 -42.69 -12.05 14.48
C VAL A 175 -41.74 -13.01 15.19
N PRO A 176 -41.69 -13.00 16.54
CA PRO A 176 -40.69 -13.75 17.30
C PRO A 176 -40.95 -15.26 17.23
N LEU A 177 -39.88 -16.05 17.17
CA LEU A 177 -40.00 -17.49 17.39
C LEU A 177 -40.39 -17.81 18.84
N PRO A 178 -40.99 -18.97 19.12
CA PRO A 178 -41.38 -19.35 20.48
C PRO A 178 -40.24 -19.24 21.48
N ARG A 179 -40.52 -18.66 22.66
CA ARG A 179 -39.58 -18.45 23.78
C ARG A 179 -38.44 -17.45 23.51
N THR A 180 -38.52 -16.64 22.45
CA THR A 180 -37.56 -15.55 22.22
C THR A 180 -37.73 -14.45 23.26
N PRO A 181 -36.69 -14.10 24.06
CA PRO A 181 -36.74 -12.96 24.96
C PRO A 181 -36.82 -11.64 24.19
N MET A 182 -37.70 -10.74 24.64
CA MET A 182 -37.96 -9.45 23.97
C MET A 182 -37.75 -8.23 24.88
N ASP A 183 -37.32 -8.44 26.13
CA ASP A 183 -37.04 -7.35 27.07
C ASP A 183 -35.85 -6.49 26.59
N MET A 184 -35.67 -5.31 27.18
CA MET A 184 -34.64 -4.36 26.75
C MET A 184 -33.20 -4.89 26.87
N ASN A 185 -32.94 -5.88 27.74
CA ASN A 185 -31.62 -6.51 27.87
C ASN A 185 -31.45 -7.69 26.91
N SER A 186 -32.53 -8.14 26.27
CA SER A 186 -32.50 -9.23 25.32
C SER A 186 -31.55 -8.94 24.15
N ARG A 187 -31.04 -10.03 23.58
CA ARG A 187 -30.24 -9.95 22.35
C ARG A 187 -31.05 -9.35 21.20
N LEU A 188 -32.33 -9.73 21.08
CA LEU A 188 -33.21 -9.26 20.01
C LEU A 188 -33.39 -7.75 20.07
N TYR A 189 -33.66 -7.18 21.25
CA TYR A 189 -33.82 -5.74 21.41
C TYR A 189 -32.54 -4.98 21.06
N ARG A 190 -31.37 -5.43 21.55
CA ARG A 190 -30.08 -4.82 21.21
C ARG A 190 -29.77 -4.89 19.72
N THR A 191 -30.11 -5.99 19.05
CA THR A 191 -29.98 -6.11 17.59
C THR A 191 -30.92 -5.16 16.86
N ALA A 192 -32.18 -5.05 17.28
CA ALA A 192 -33.13 -4.10 16.70
C ALA A 192 -32.66 -2.65 16.88
N LEU A 193 -32.17 -2.27 18.06
CA LEU A 193 -31.61 -0.94 18.32
C LEU A 193 -30.45 -0.60 17.37
N ALA A 194 -29.49 -1.51 17.20
CA ALA A 194 -28.35 -1.31 16.30
C ALA A 194 -28.76 -1.21 14.82
N LEU A 195 -29.77 -2.00 14.41
CA LEU A 195 -30.33 -1.94 13.06
C LEU A 195 -31.11 -0.65 12.81
N LEU A 196 -31.87 -0.16 13.80
CA LEU A 196 -32.59 1.11 13.73
C LEU A 196 -31.63 2.30 13.65
N GLU A 197 -30.57 2.30 14.46
CA GLU A 197 -29.50 3.31 14.38
C GLU A 197 -28.85 3.34 12.99
N THR A 198 -28.62 2.15 12.43
CA THR A 198 -28.04 2.02 11.09
C THR A 198 -28.97 2.57 10.02
N LEU A 199 -30.27 2.24 10.08
CA LEU A 199 -31.26 2.73 9.14
C LEU A 199 -31.38 4.26 9.20
N HIS A 200 -31.45 4.83 10.41
CA HIS A 200 -31.44 6.27 10.65
C HIS A 200 -30.22 6.95 10.01
N ARG A 201 -29.03 6.37 10.23
CA ARG A 201 -27.78 6.85 9.63
C ARG A 201 -27.77 6.76 8.10
N TYR A 202 -28.32 5.69 7.52
CA TYR A 202 -28.40 5.52 6.07
C TYR A 202 -29.38 6.48 5.42
N GLY A 203 -30.54 6.73 6.04
CA GLY A 203 -31.48 7.75 5.55
C GLY A 203 -30.87 9.16 5.56
N TRP A 204 -30.16 9.52 6.63
CA TRP A 204 -29.39 10.77 6.66
C TRP A 204 -28.29 10.82 5.58
N GLY A 205 -27.58 9.71 5.39
CA GLY A 205 -26.56 9.56 4.35
C GLY A 205 -27.11 9.76 2.94
N ALA A 206 -28.28 9.20 2.64
CA ALA A 206 -28.99 9.41 1.38
C ALA A 206 -29.37 10.89 1.20
N MET A 207 -29.91 11.53 2.24
CA MET A 207 -30.33 12.94 2.17
C MET A 207 -29.16 13.91 1.97
N THR A 208 -27.99 13.58 2.51
CA THR A 208 -26.77 14.39 2.41
C THR A 208 -25.84 14.00 1.26
N ASN A 209 -26.29 13.10 0.37
CA ASN A 209 -25.48 12.56 -0.74
C ASN A 209 -24.11 12.03 -0.27
N TYR A 210 -24.11 11.20 0.77
CA TYR A 210 -22.90 10.63 1.36
C TYR A 210 -22.01 10.02 0.28
N LYS A 211 -20.78 10.53 0.17
CA LYS A 211 -19.76 9.98 -0.71
C LYS A 211 -18.90 8.99 0.07
N LYS A 212 -18.89 7.74 -0.39
CA LYS A 212 -18.01 6.70 0.16
C LYS A 212 -16.57 7.17 0.03
N ARG A 213 -15.88 7.27 1.16
CA ARG A 213 -14.52 7.81 1.19
C ARG A 213 -13.51 6.84 0.59
N VAL A 214 -13.74 5.54 0.73
CA VAL A 214 -12.82 4.53 0.24
C VAL A 214 -13.51 3.54 -0.68
N LEU A 215 -12.90 3.35 -1.85
CA LEU A 215 -13.35 2.42 -2.86
C LEU A 215 -12.51 1.14 -2.73
N HIS A 216 -13.20 0.02 -2.63
CA HIS A 216 -12.64 -1.31 -2.71
C HIS A 216 -13.12 -1.93 -4.02
N ASP A 217 -12.47 -3.01 -4.42
CA ASP A 217 -12.91 -3.87 -5.52
C ASP A 217 -12.81 -3.14 -6.87
N CYS A 218 -11.80 -2.28 -7.01
CA CYS A 218 -11.56 -1.45 -8.19
C CYS A 218 -10.87 -2.21 -9.32
N ILE A 219 -10.01 -3.18 -8.96
CA ILE A 219 -9.23 -3.99 -9.90
C ILE A 219 -9.75 -5.42 -9.89
N VAL A 220 -9.88 -6.02 -8.70
CA VAL A 220 -10.42 -7.38 -8.53
C VAL A 220 -11.82 -7.28 -7.92
N PRO A 221 -12.87 -7.83 -8.57
CA PRO A 221 -14.23 -7.75 -8.05
C PRO A 221 -14.40 -8.43 -6.68
N ARG A 222 -15.36 -7.93 -5.90
CA ARG A 222 -15.59 -8.35 -4.50
C ARG A 222 -15.89 -9.84 -4.38
N GLU A 223 -16.80 -10.34 -5.22
CA GLU A 223 -17.35 -11.68 -5.12
C GLU A 223 -16.29 -12.75 -5.42
N PRO A 224 -15.58 -12.74 -6.57
CA PRO A 224 -14.48 -13.67 -6.84
C PRO A 224 -13.39 -13.63 -5.77
N TYR A 225 -13.03 -12.44 -5.26
CA TYR A 225 -12.03 -12.29 -4.21
C TYR A 225 -12.45 -13.00 -2.93
N GLN A 226 -13.65 -12.70 -2.42
CA GLN A 226 -14.11 -13.27 -1.17
C GLN A 226 -14.30 -14.78 -1.25
N ASP A 227 -14.74 -15.29 -2.41
CA ASP A 227 -14.92 -16.73 -2.62
C ASP A 227 -13.57 -17.45 -2.60
N LEU A 228 -12.59 -16.97 -3.36
CA LEU A 228 -11.25 -17.54 -3.35
C LEU A 228 -10.55 -17.36 -2.00
N TYR A 229 -10.74 -16.21 -1.33
CA TYR A 229 -10.18 -15.94 -0.02
C TYR A 229 -10.65 -16.95 1.02
N LEU A 230 -11.94 -17.34 1.01
CA LEU A 230 -12.43 -18.37 1.94
C LEU A 230 -11.72 -19.70 1.76
N VAL A 231 -11.46 -20.09 0.50
CA VAL A 231 -10.71 -21.30 0.15
C VAL A 231 -9.26 -21.19 0.61
N MET A 232 -8.56 -20.11 0.22
CA MET A 232 -7.15 -19.89 0.58
C MET A 232 -6.95 -19.77 2.08
N ARG A 233 -7.88 -19.12 2.78
CA ARG A 233 -7.87 -19.04 4.24
C ARG A 233 -7.99 -20.42 4.86
N GLU A 234 -8.89 -21.27 4.39
CA GLU A 234 -9.04 -22.61 4.97
C GLU A 234 -7.78 -23.46 4.77
N ARG A 235 -7.13 -23.34 3.60
CA ARG A 235 -5.90 -24.05 3.27
C ARG A 235 -4.71 -23.60 4.11
N HIS A 236 -4.57 -22.29 4.33
CA HIS A 236 -3.36 -21.70 4.92
C HIS A 236 -3.53 -21.21 6.37
N LYS A 237 -4.74 -21.23 6.96
CA LYS A 237 -4.95 -20.76 8.35
C LYS A 237 -4.11 -21.48 9.40
N HIS A 238 -3.69 -22.74 9.13
CA HIS A 238 -2.86 -23.53 10.04
C HIS A 238 -1.50 -22.87 10.30
N MET A 239 -1.06 -21.96 9.43
CA MET A 239 0.15 -21.16 9.62
C MET A 239 0.12 -20.26 10.85
N VAL A 240 -1.08 -19.95 11.38
CA VAL A 240 -1.22 -19.26 12.67
C VAL A 240 -0.65 -20.10 13.81
N ASP A 241 -0.87 -21.42 13.77
CA ASP A 241 -0.47 -22.34 14.84
C ASP A 241 1.03 -22.66 14.78
N THR A 242 1.65 -22.54 13.61
CA THR A 242 3.07 -22.82 13.38
C THR A 242 3.92 -21.56 13.19
N TRP A 243 3.39 -20.39 13.55
CA TRP A 243 4.04 -19.10 13.34
C TRP A 243 5.36 -18.98 14.12
N GLN A 244 6.42 -18.53 13.46
CA GLN A 244 7.78 -18.47 14.01
C GLN A 244 8.31 -17.05 14.22
N GLU A 245 7.54 -16.02 13.85
CA GLU A 245 7.95 -14.62 14.03
C GLU A 245 7.38 -14.04 15.34
N ASN A 246 8.03 -12.98 15.84
CA ASN A 246 7.58 -12.28 17.05
C ASN A 246 6.37 -11.35 16.82
N THR A 247 5.81 -11.33 15.61
CA THR A 247 4.67 -10.50 15.24
C THR A 247 3.35 -11.25 15.39
N ASP A 248 2.23 -10.54 15.41
CA ASP A 248 0.90 -11.15 15.57
C ASP A 248 0.51 -12.03 14.37
N PRO A 249 0.39 -13.36 14.53
CA PRO A 249 0.01 -14.25 13.44
C PRO A 249 -1.40 -13.98 12.90
N LEU A 250 -2.34 -13.55 13.75
CA LEU A 250 -3.70 -13.23 13.32
C LEU A 250 -3.76 -11.97 12.45
N LYS A 251 -2.70 -11.17 12.45
CA LYS A 251 -2.54 -10.07 11.50
C LYS A 251 -1.83 -10.54 10.24
N HIS A 252 -0.62 -11.06 10.37
CA HIS A 252 0.28 -11.29 9.24
C HIS A 252 -0.12 -12.49 8.37
N VAL A 253 -0.62 -13.58 8.95
CA VAL A 253 -1.03 -14.75 8.16
C VAL A 253 -2.21 -14.40 7.25
N PHE A 254 -3.24 -13.75 7.80
CA PHE A 254 -4.42 -13.39 7.00
C PHE A 254 -4.17 -12.20 6.05
N GLU A 255 -3.16 -11.37 6.32
CA GLU A 255 -2.65 -10.35 5.41
C GLU A 255 -2.05 -11.00 4.15
N ASP A 256 -1.08 -11.90 4.31
CA ASP A 256 -0.43 -12.56 3.16
C ASP A 256 -1.37 -13.50 2.40
N ILE A 257 -2.30 -14.19 3.07
CA ILE A 257 -3.38 -14.94 2.40
C ILE A 257 -4.22 -14.02 1.52
N GLY A 258 -4.55 -12.82 2.02
CA GLY A 258 -5.34 -11.85 1.29
C GLY A 258 -4.59 -11.25 0.10
N ILE A 259 -3.27 -11.01 0.22
CA ILE A 259 -2.41 -10.53 -0.88
C ILE A 259 -2.25 -11.62 -1.94
N ALA A 260 -1.96 -12.87 -1.54
CA ALA A 260 -1.87 -14.00 -2.46
C ALA A 260 -3.17 -14.19 -3.26
N THR A 261 -4.32 -14.16 -2.57
CA THR A 261 -5.64 -14.26 -3.21
C THR A 261 -5.84 -13.17 -4.27
N PHE A 262 -5.47 -11.92 -3.94
CA PHE A 262 -5.55 -10.79 -4.88
C PHE A 262 -4.65 -11.01 -6.10
N LEU A 263 -3.39 -11.40 -5.90
CA LEU A 263 -2.43 -11.67 -6.98
C LEU A 263 -2.90 -12.80 -7.90
N MET A 264 -3.44 -13.88 -7.34
CA MET A 264 -3.95 -15.02 -8.12
C MET A 264 -5.07 -14.60 -9.08
N LEU A 265 -6.02 -13.79 -8.61
CA LEU A 265 -7.12 -13.27 -9.43
C LEU A 265 -6.65 -12.19 -10.41
N LEU A 266 -5.76 -11.30 -9.96
CA LEU A 266 -5.14 -10.31 -10.82
C LEU A 266 -4.44 -10.97 -12.01
N TRP A 267 -3.63 -12.00 -11.76
CA TRP A 267 -2.90 -12.73 -12.79
C TRP A 267 -3.81 -13.57 -13.69
N LYS A 268 -4.89 -14.16 -13.13
CA LYS A 268 -5.92 -14.84 -13.93
C LYS A 268 -6.44 -13.92 -15.04
N ASP A 269 -6.77 -12.67 -14.69
CA ASP A 269 -7.34 -11.72 -15.64
C ASP A 269 -6.25 -11.09 -16.53
N MET A 270 -5.07 -10.77 -15.99
CA MET A 270 -3.97 -10.14 -16.73
C MET A 270 -3.45 -10.99 -17.88
N TYR A 271 -3.40 -12.32 -17.70
CA TYR A 271 -2.72 -13.22 -18.63
C TYR A 271 -3.67 -14.14 -19.40
N ALA A 272 -4.98 -13.91 -19.34
CA ALA A 272 -6.01 -14.71 -20.01
C ALA A 272 -5.77 -14.88 -21.53
N SER A 273 -5.25 -13.86 -22.21
CA SER A 273 -5.00 -13.89 -23.66
C SER A 273 -3.68 -14.57 -24.07
N ALA A 274 -2.78 -14.88 -23.12
CA ALA A 274 -1.42 -15.34 -23.39
C ALA A 274 -1.26 -16.88 -23.33
N GLN A 275 -2.31 -17.61 -22.96
CA GLN A 275 -2.34 -19.07 -22.92
C GLN A 275 -3.50 -19.55 -23.82
N PRO A 276 -3.36 -20.66 -24.58
CA PRO A 276 -4.48 -21.23 -25.32
C PRO A 276 -5.64 -21.50 -24.36
N GLU A 277 -6.88 -21.24 -24.84
CA GLU A 277 -8.12 -21.58 -24.14
C GLU A 277 -7.97 -22.95 -23.46
N PRO A 278 -8.33 -23.07 -22.16
CA PRO A 278 -8.39 -24.37 -21.51
C PRO A 278 -9.23 -25.28 -22.40
N SER A 279 -8.75 -26.51 -22.68
CA SER A 279 -9.64 -27.53 -23.24
C SER A 279 -10.91 -27.56 -22.38
N ASP A 280 -12.11 -27.63 -22.98
CA ASP A 280 -13.46 -27.60 -22.37
C ASP A 280 -13.73 -28.59 -21.21
N LYS A 281 -12.68 -29.20 -20.65
CA LYS A 281 -12.64 -29.83 -19.35
C LYS A 281 -12.36 -28.79 -18.24
N GLU A 282 -13.16 -27.71 -18.16
CA GLU A 282 -13.47 -27.13 -16.84
C GLU A 282 -14.40 -28.12 -16.10
N GLY A 283 -13.87 -29.30 -15.82
CA GLY A 283 -14.44 -30.17 -14.82
C GLY A 283 -14.28 -29.48 -13.47
N ASP A 284 -15.28 -29.66 -12.61
CA ASP A 284 -15.30 -29.24 -11.21
C ASP A 284 -14.08 -29.80 -10.46
N THR A 285 -12.93 -29.12 -10.61
CA THR A 285 -11.67 -29.48 -9.95
C THR A 285 -11.61 -28.72 -8.65
N ALA A 286 -11.17 -29.37 -7.57
CA ALA A 286 -11.07 -28.74 -6.24
C ALA A 286 -10.07 -27.56 -6.19
N GLU A 287 -9.23 -27.39 -7.21
CA GLU A 287 -8.15 -26.40 -7.28
C GLU A 287 -8.07 -25.78 -8.69
N PRO A 288 -9.11 -25.05 -9.16
CA PRO A 288 -9.17 -24.54 -10.53
C PRO A 288 -8.06 -23.53 -10.87
N TRP A 289 -7.49 -22.88 -9.86
CA TRP A 289 -6.36 -21.94 -10.05
C TRP A 289 -5.07 -22.58 -10.54
N ARG A 290 -4.94 -23.92 -10.48
CA ARG A 290 -3.76 -24.60 -11.02
C ARG A 290 -3.66 -24.55 -12.54
N SER A 291 -4.76 -24.30 -13.25
CA SER A 291 -4.76 -24.11 -14.70
C SER A 291 -4.84 -22.64 -15.12
N TRP A 292 -4.98 -21.70 -14.17
CA TRP A 292 -5.05 -20.28 -14.48
C TRP A 292 -3.75 -19.78 -15.14
N PRO A 293 -3.86 -18.78 -16.02
CA PRO A 293 -2.70 -18.18 -16.66
C PRO A 293 -1.84 -17.45 -15.61
N ARG A 294 -0.55 -17.32 -15.91
CA ARG A 294 0.49 -16.89 -14.95
C ARG A 294 1.46 -15.88 -15.59
N PRO A 295 2.20 -15.10 -14.78
CA PRO A 295 3.32 -14.32 -15.28
C PRO A 295 4.29 -15.16 -16.12
N PRO A 296 4.65 -14.74 -17.35
CA PRO A 296 5.47 -15.52 -18.27
C PRO A 296 6.83 -15.95 -17.71
N ALA A 297 7.46 -15.12 -16.88
CA ALA A 297 8.73 -15.42 -16.23
C ALA A 297 8.60 -15.67 -14.71
N GLY A 298 7.39 -15.90 -14.20
CA GLY A 298 7.11 -16.04 -12.77
C GLY A 298 7.04 -14.71 -12.03
N PHE A 299 7.12 -14.76 -10.70
CA PHE A 299 7.14 -13.57 -9.83
C PHE A 299 8.46 -13.42 -9.06
N LEU A 300 8.77 -12.18 -8.67
CA LEU A 300 9.86 -11.84 -7.75
C LEU A 300 9.32 -10.97 -6.62
N ASP A 301 9.37 -11.47 -5.38
CA ASP A 301 8.96 -10.78 -4.16
C ASP A 301 10.16 -10.09 -3.51
N LEU A 302 10.20 -8.76 -3.66
CA LEU A 302 11.29 -7.89 -3.22
C LEU A 302 11.10 -7.50 -1.76
N GLY A 303 12.06 -7.85 -0.89
CA GLY A 303 11.93 -7.63 0.54
C GLY A 303 10.87 -8.55 1.15
N CYS A 304 10.88 -9.83 0.74
CA CYS A 304 9.83 -10.81 1.08
C CYS A 304 9.72 -11.13 2.58
N GLY A 305 10.63 -10.62 3.43
CA GLY A 305 10.54 -10.71 4.87
C GLY A 305 10.43 -12.16 5.36
N ASN A 306 9.35 -12.47 6.06
CA ASN A 306 9.11 -13.82 6.60
C ASN A 306 8.91 -14.89 5.52
N GLY A 307 8.76 -14.52 4.24
CA GLY A 307 8.63 -15.43 3.10
C GLY A 307 7.26 -16.11 2.94
N LEU A 308 6.25 -15.78 3.76
CA LEU A 308 4.95 -16.44 3.76
C LEU A 308 4.19 -16.21 2.45
N LEU A 309 4.19 -14.99 1.91
CA LEU A 309 3.56 -14.71 0.61
C LEU A 309 4.16 -15.59 -0.50
N THR A 310 5.49 -15.63 -0.58
CA THR A 310 6.22 -16.50 -1.52
C THR A 310 5.88 -17.98 -1.29
N HIS A 311 5.79 -18.43 -0.03
CA HIS A 311 5.39 -19.79 0.33
C HIS A 311 3.99 -20.15 -0.16
N ILE A 312 2.99 -19.29 0.09
CA ILE A 312 1.59 -19.51 -0.31
C ILE A 312 1.52 -19.63 -1.84
N LEU A 313 2.08 -18.66 -2.57
CA LEU A 313 2.04 -18.66 -4.04
C LEU A 313 2.74 -19.89 -4.63
N THR A 314 3.90 -20.27 -4.09
CA THR A 314 4.62 -21.48 -4.53
C THR A 314 3.81 -22.75 -4.28
N THR A 315 3.17 -22.86 -3.11
CA THR A 315 2.33 -24.01 -2.74
C THR A 315 1.12 -24.14 -3.65
N GLU A 316 0.53 -23.02 -4.06
CA GLU A 316 -0.59 -22.97 -5.01
C GLU A 316 -0.16 -23.14 -6.48
N GLY A 317 1.13 -23.37 -6.74
CA GLY A 317 1.65 -23.74 -8.05
C GLY A 317 2.13 -22.57 -8.91
N TYR A 318 2.35 -21.40 -8.33
CA TYR A 318 2.98 -20.27 -9.02
C TYR A 318 4.50 -20.33 -8.89
N THR A 319 5.20 -20.14 -10.00
CA THR A 319 6.67 -20.09 -10.02
C THR A 319 7.14 -18.69 -9.64
N GLY A 320 8.04 -18.59 -8.68
CA GLY A 320 8.66 -17.33 -8.31
C GLY A 320 9.67 -17.47 -7.17
N VAL A 321 10.31 -16.36 -6.85
CA VAL A 321 11.38 -16.26 -5.84
C VAL A 321 11.09 -15.10 -4.91
N GLY A 322 11.36 -15.28 -3.62
CA GLY A 322 11.38 -14.20 -2.63
C GLY A 322 12.82 -13.89 -2.23
N ILE A 323 13.19 -12.60 -2.25
CA ILE A 323 14.51 -12.14 -1.83
C ILE A 323 14.41 -11.22 -0.61
N ASP A 324 15.34 -11.37 0.33
CA ASP A 324 15.48 -10.48 1.50
C ASP A 324 16.98 -10.34 1.84
N LEU A 325 17.35 -9.24 2.51
CA LEU A 325 18.74 -9.00 2.92
C LEU A 325 19.28 -10.04 3.90
N ARG A 326 18.38 -10.78 4.58
CA ARG A 326 18.73 -11.85 5.51
C ARG A 326 17.62 -12.88 5.58
N ALA A 327 17.99 -14.13 5.85
CA ALA A 327 17.01 -15.17 6.14
C ALA A 327 16.26 -14.83 7.45
N ARG A 328 14.95 -15.06 7.47
CA ARG A 328 14.11 -14.90 8.67
C ARG A 328 13.90 -16.24 9.37
N THR A 329 13.46 -16.19 10.62
CA THR A 329 13.24 -17.38 11.46
C THR A 329 12.32 -18.40 10.79
N SER A 330 11.26 -17.91 10.15
CA SER A 330 10.27 -18.75 9.45
C SER A 330 10.85 -19.57 8.29
N TRP A 331 11.94 -19.11 7.65
CA TRP A 331 12.42 -19.73 6.41
C TRP A 331 12.82 -21.20 6.59
N SER A 332 13.50 -21.51 7.70
CA SER A 332 13.96 -22.87 8.02
C SER A 332 12.81 -23.87 8.27
N HIS A 333 11.59 -23.36 8.53
CA HIS A 333 10.42 -24.17 8.87
C HIS A 333 9.51 -24.43 7.67
N TYR A 334 9.69 -23.72 6.55
CA TYR A 334 8.96 -24.05 5.33
C TYR A 334 9.47 -25.35 4.69
N PRO A 335 8.66 -26.04 3.88
CA PRO A 335 9.11 -27.20 3.11
C PRO A 335 10.31 -26.86 2.20
N SER A 336 11.14 -27.86 1.86
CA SER A 336 12.32 -27.67 1.00
C SER A 336 11.99 -27.06 -0.36
N SER A 337 10.79 -27.32 -0.89
CA SER A 337 10.29 -26.68 -2.11
C SER A 337 10.24 -25.16 -1.98
N THR A 338 9.76 -24.62 -0.86
CA THR A 338 9.75 -23.18 -0.58
C THR A 338 11.12 -22.65 -0.21
N GLN A 339 11.89 -23.37 0.61
CA GLN A 339 13.24 -22.93 0.99
C GLN A 339 14.13 -22.67 -0.24
N SER A 340 14.00 -23.49 -1.29
CA SER A 340 14.73 -23.30 -2.55
C SER A 340 14.39 -22.03 -3.34
N GLN A 341 13.23 -21.43 -3.05
CA GLN A 341 12.70 -20.21 -3.66
C GLN A 341 12.92 -18.96 -2.79
N LEU A 342 13.49 -19.09 -1.59
CA LEU A 342 13.82 -17.96 -0.73
C LEU A 342 15.33 -17.72 -0.76
N ARG A 343 15.75 -16.48 -1.06
CA ARG A 343 17.17 -16.14 -1.26
C ARG A 343 17.61 -14.97 -0.40
N VAL A 344 18.74 -15.16 0.27
CA VAL A 344 19.44 -14.06 0.95
C VAL A 344 20.25 -13.32 -0.09
N GLU A 345 19.77 -12.15 -0.49
CA GLU A 345 20.37 -11.38 -1.59
C GLU A 345 20.19 -9.89 -1.31
N ALA A 346 21.29 -9.14 -1.42
CA ALA A 346 21.25 -7.68 -1.38
C ALA A 346 21.08 -7.15 -2.80
N LEU A 347 19.87 -6.69 -3.11
CA LEU A 347 19.60 -6.00 -4.36
C LEU A 347 20.00 -4.53 -4.22
N ASP A 348 20.96 -4.08 -5.04
CA ASP A 348 21.34 -2.67 -5.18
C ASP A 348 20.78 -2.14 -6.51
N PRO A 349 19.62 -1.45 -6.51
CA PRO A 349 19.03 -0.93 -7.73
C PRO A 349 19.94 0.06 -8.48
N THR A 350 20.85 0.75 -7.78
CA THR A 350 21.76 1.71 -8.41
C THR A 350 22.86 1.04 -9.23
N SER A 351 23.09 -0.25 -9.02
CA SER A 351 24.06 -1.05 -9.79
C SER A 351 23.50 -1.60 -11.11
N LEU A 352 22.20 -1.42 -11.36
CA LEU A 352 21.48 -2.01 -12.49
C LEU A 352 21.38 -1.07 -13.71
N GLU A 353 22.38 -0.20 -13.89
CA GLU A 353 22.43 0.77 -15.00
C GLU A 353 22.68 0.12 -16.37
N ASP A 354 23.46 -0.97 -16.38
CA ASP A 354 23.82 -1.66 -17.62
C ASP A 354 22.75 -2.72 -17.94
N PRO A 355 22.08 -2.64 -19.12
CA PRO A 355 21.18 -3.68 -19.59
C PRO A 355 21.79 -5.09 -19.58
N ALA A 356 23.11 -5.22 -19.74
CA ALA A 356 23.80 -6.50 -19.63
C ALA A 356 23.81 -7.04 -18.20
N VAL A 357 23.93 -6.17 -17.18
CA VAL A 357 23.87 -6.55 -15.76
C VAL A 357 22.45 -6.99 -15.40
N ILE A 358 21.43 -6.23 -15.84
CA ILE A 358 20.02 -6.64 -15.65
C ILE A 358 19.76 -7.98 -16.33
N SER A 359 20.19 -8.13 -17.59
CA SER A 359 19.99 -9.37 -18.36
C SER A 359 20.73 -10.57 -17.76
N ALA A 360 21.86 -10.33 -17.10
CA ALA A 360 22.61 -11.35 -16.38
C ALA A 360 22.03 -11.66 -14.99
N HIS A 361 21.15 -10.81 -14.45
CA HIS A 361 20.56 -11.01 -13.15
C HIS A 361 19.74 -12.31 -13.13
N PRO A 362 19.91 -13.18 -12.12
CA PRO A 362 19.24 -14.49 -12.11
C PRO A 362 17.71 -14.39 -12.19
N TRP A 363 17.12 -13.32 -11.65
CA TRP A 363 15.67 -13.20 -11.44
C TRP A 363 15.02 -12.02 -12.18
N LEU A 364 15.75 -10.98 -12.57
CA LEU A 364 15.19 -9.76 -13.17
C LEU A 364 15.12 -9.90 -14.69
N ARG A 365 14.22 -10.79 -15.13
CA ARG A 365 14.09 -11.18 -16.54
C ARG A 365 12.86 -10.53 -17.20
N PRO A 366 12.88 -10.29 -18.52
CA PRO A 366 11.71 -9.85 -19.25
C PRO A 366 10.49 -10.75 -18.98
N GLY A 367 9.34 -10.13 -18.69
CA GLY A 367 8.11 -10.84 -18.39
C GLY A 367 7.91 -11.25 -16.92
N ILE A 368 8.86 -10.97 -16.02
CA ILE A 368 8.69 -11.18 -14.56
C ILE A 368 7.57 -10.29 -14.02
N PHE A 369 6.86 -10.73 -12.98
CA PHE A 369 5.98 -9.85 -12.19
C PHE A 369 6.66 -9.49 -10.88
N LEU A 370 6.83 -8.19 -10.60
CA LEU A 370 7.48 -7.74 -9.35
C LEU A 370 6.46 -7.50 -8.25
N ILE A 371 6.74 -8.00 -7.05
CA ILE A 371 5.93 -7.76 -5.85
C ILE A 371 6.80 -6.98 -4.86
N GLY A 372 6.30 -5.85 -4.39
CA GLY A 372 6.81 -5.12 -3.25
C GLY A 372 5.78 -5.15 -2.13
N ASN A 373 5.68 -6.27 -1.41
CA ASN A 373 4.81 -6.38 -0.25
C ASN A 373 5.50 -5.73 0.95
N HIS A 374 5.13 -4.49 1.28
CA HIS A 374 5.71 -3.79 2.43
C HIS A 374 7.25 -3.70 2.35
N ALA A 375 7.78 -3.49 1.14
CA ALA A 375 9.19 -3.62 0.80
C ALA A 375 10.12 -2.49 1.33
N ASP A 376 9.65 -1.70 2.30
CA ASP A 376 10.39 -0.61 2.94
C ASP A 376 11.13 0.30 1.94
N GLU A 377 12.47 0.35 2.02
CA GLU A 377 13.36 1.18 1.18
C GLU A 377 13.29 0.81 -0.31
N LEU A 378 12.85 -0.42 -0.65
CA LEU A 378 12.68 -0.86 -2.04
C LEU A 378 11.35 -0.41 -2.66
N THR A 379 10.40 0.08 -1.86
CA THR A 379 9.07 0.51 -2.34
C THR A 379 9.10 1.42 -3.57
N PRO A 380 9.89 2.52 -3.62
CA PRO A 380 9.98 3.38 -4.82
C PRO A 380 10.78 2.73 -5.96
N TRP A 381 11.63 1.77 -5.67
CA TRP A 381 12.41 1.05 -6.67
C TRP A 381 11.60 0.01 -7.45
N VAL A 382 10.48 -0.50 -6.90
CA VAL A 382 9.63 -1.49 -7.58
C VAL A 382 9.22 -1.08 -9.01
N PRO A 383 8.58 0.10 -9.24
CA PRO A 383 8.22 0.51 -10.61
C PRO A 383 9.44 0.83 -11.49
N VAL A 384 10.55 1.27 -10.90
CA VAL A 384 11.82 1.54 -11.62
C VAL A 384 12.37 0.22 -12.16
N LEU A 385 12.56 -0.77 -11.30
CA LEU A 385 13.02 -2.12 -11.66
C LEU A 385 12.08 -2.78 -12.66
N ALA A 386 10.76 -2.65 -12.46
CA ALA A 386 9.76 -3.20 -13.38
C ALA A 386 9.90 -2.60 -14.80
N THR A 387 10.33 -1.34 -14.90
CA THR A 387 10.64 -0.70 -16.17
C THR A 387 11.95 -1.21 -16.74
N LEU A 388 13.01 -1.17 -15.93
CA LEU A 388 14.36 -1.57 -16.33
C LEU A 388 14.43 -2.99 -16.87
N CYS A 389 13.78 -3.95 -16.20
CA CYS A 389 13.82 -5.36 -16.57
C CYS A 389 12.70 -5.80 -17.53
N SER A 390 11.92 -4.86 -18.09
CA SER A 390 10.78 -5.18 -18.95
C SER A 390 9.80 -6.17 -18.28
N ALA A 391 9.44 -5.90 -17.03
CA ALA A 391 8.48 -6.72 -16.29
C ALA A 391 7.11 -6.75 -16.98
N SER A 392 6.39 -7.86 -16.81
CA SER A 392 4.99 -7.99 -17.25
C SER A 392 4.01 -7.22 -16.37
N GLY A 393 4.44 -6.83 -15.18
CA GLY A 393 3.71 -5.94 -14.28
C GLY A 393 4.37 -5.86 -12.91
N TYR A 394 3.79 -5.06 -12.03
CA TYR A 394 4.17 -5.03 -10.62
C TYR A 394 2.99 -4.72 -9.70
N LEU A 395 3.14 -5.12 -8.44
CA LEU A 395 2.32 -4.74 -7.29
C LEU A 395 3.22 -4.10 -6.23
N SER A 396 2.87 -2.92 -5.73
CA SER A 396 3.58 -2.27 -4.61
C SER A 396 2.61 -1.91 -3.49
N ILE A 397 2.88 -2.38 -2.27
CA ILE A 397 2.05 -2.15 -1.07
C ILE A 397 2.84 -1.32 -0.05
N PRO A 398 2.86 0.02 -0.15
CA PRO A 398 3.66 0.90 0.70
C PRO A 398 3.20 0.92 2.17
N CYS A 399 4.07 0.52 3.10
CA CYS A 399 3.86 0.67 4.56
C CYS A 399 4.62 1.87 5.16
N CYS A 400 5.90 2.01 4.82
CA CYS A 400 6.83 3.04 5.28
C CYS A 400 7.05 4.06 4.16
N ALA A 401 7.06 5.35 4.51
CA ALA A 401 7.22 6.42 3.53
C ALA A 401 8.70 6.64 3.20
N TRP A 402 9.22 5.87 2.25
CA TRP A 402 10.58 5.98 1.72
C TRP A 402 10.59 6.60 0.32
N ALA A 403 11.47 7.58 0.13
CA ALA A 403 12.01 7.96 -1.18
C ALA A 403 13.20 7.03 -1.52
N PHE A 404 13.99 7.33 -2.54
CA PHE A 404 15.02 6.40 -3.04
C PHE A 404 16.18 6.15 -2.08
N ASP A 405 16.58 7.16 -1.31
CA ASP A 405 17.77 7.15 -0.44
C ASP A 405 17.44 7.49 1.03
N THR A 406 16.28 8.09 1.28
CA THR A 406 15.87 8.67 2.56
C THR A 406 14.37 8.57 2.75
N ARG A 407 13.89 8.84 3.97
CA ARG A 407 12.43 8.91 4.23
C ARG A 407 11.81 10.05 3.42
N TYR A 408 10.62 9.78 2.88
CA TYR A 408 9.84 10.74 2.11
C TYR A 408 9.46 11.96 2.97
N GLN A 409 9.64 13.15 2.40
CA GLN A 409 9.26 14.43 2.99
C GLN A 409 8.53 15.30 1.95
N ARG A 410 7.30 15.70 2.27
CA ARG A 410 6.44 16.50 1.38
C ARG A 410 7.07 17.83 0.91
N SER A 411 7.95 18.42 1.73
CA SER A 411 8.63 19.69 1.42
C SER A 411 9.82 19.55 0.48
N ARG A 412 10.32 18.33 0.27
CA ARG A 412 11.54 18.06 -0.49
C ARG A 412 11.26 17.19 -1.72
N ASP A 413 10.38 16.22 -1.57
CA ASP A 413 10.14 15.18 -2.58
C ASP A 413 8.90 15.57 -3.40
N ASP A 414 9.13 16.40 -4.41
CA ASP A 414 8.11 16.83 -5.35
C ASP A 414 7.59 15.67 -6.20
N ALA A 415 6.30 15.69 -6.51
CA ALA A 415 5.72 14.73 -7.41
C ALA A 415 6.26 14.95 -8.83
N TYR A 416 6.56 13.85 -9.53
CA TYR A 416 6.80 13.88 -10.97
C TYR A 416 5.62 14.51 -11.72
N PRO A 417 5.80 15.02 -12.95
CA PRO A 417 4.74 15.68 -13.71
C PRO A 417 3.44 14.86 -13.76
N LEU A 418 2.34 15.45 -13.26
CA LEU A 418 1.03 14.80 -13.18
C LEU A 418 0.01 15.51 -14.09
N PRO A 419 -0.82 14.76 -14.83
CA PRO A 419 -1.99 15.33 -15.50
C PRO A 419 -2.96 15.95 -14.50
N GLU A 420 -3.68 16.98 -14.92
CA GLU A 420 -4.73 17.60 -14.12
C GLU A 420 -5.78 16.55 -13.72
N GLY A 421 -6.20 16.56 -12.45
CA GLY A 421 -7.18 15.61 -11.92
C GLY A 421 -6.66 14.19 -11.63
N PHE A 422 -5.40 13.85 -11.96
CA PHE A 422 -4.85 12.50 -11.75
C PHE A 422 -4.94 12.03 -10.30
N ALA A 423 -4.65 12.88 -9.32
CA ALA A 423 -4.75 12.49 -7.90
C ALA A 423 -6.17 12.03 -7.50
N GLY A 424 -7.21 12.52 -8.20
CA GLY A 424 -8.59 12.10 -7.98
C GLY A 424 -8.89 10.69 -8.47
N THR A 425 -8.14 10.16 -9.45
CA THR A 425 -8.35 8.82 -10.01
C THR A 425 -7.73 7.72 -9.14
N LEU A 426 -6.80 8.07 -8.25
CA LEU A 426 -6.07 7.15 -7.39
C LEU A 426 -6.89 6.62 -6.20
N ASN A 427 -8.12 7.11 -6.01
CA ASN A 427 -9.06 6.65 -4.98
C ASN A 427 -8.44 6.62 -3.57
N LEU A 428 -7.63 7.62 -3.23
CA LEU A 428 -6.73 7.62 -2.06
C LEU A 428 -7.42 7.56 -0.69
N GLY A 429 -8.74 7.56 -0.60
CA GLY A 429 -9.41 7.58 0.70
C GLY A 429 -9.36 8.96 1.37
N GLY A 430 -10.52 9.49 1.79
CA GLY A 430 -10.57 10.71 2.60
C GLY A 430 -11.75 11.62 2.28
N ASP A 431 -11.75 12.80 2.89
CA ASP A 431 -12.65 13.93 2.65
C ASP A 431 -12.35 14.69 1.34
N GLY A 432 -11.55 14.09 0.45
CA GLY A 432 -10.99 14.75 -0.74
C GLY A 432 -9.78 15.63 -0.43
N SER A 433 -9.34 15.73 0.84
CA SER A 433 -8.09 16.42 1.17
C SER A 433 -6.90 15.50 0.88
N ASN A 434 -6.12 15.84 -0.15
CA ASN A 434 -4.83 15.21 -0.43
C ASN A 434 -3.73 15.71 0.54
N ALA A 435 -4.12 16.20 1.71
CA ALA A 435 -3.28 16.97 2.64
C ALA A 435 -2.50 16.09 3.62
N SER A 436 -2.94 14.85 3.86
CA SER A 436 -2.22 13.95 4.76
C SER A 436 -0.86 13.55 4.18
N ALA A 437 0.16 13.42 5.03
CA ALA A 437 1.51 13.04 4.61
C ALA A 437 1.53 11.70 3.84
N TYR A 438 0.67 10.75 4.23
CA TYR A 438 0.56 9.48 3.53
C TYR A 438 -0.21 9.59 2.21
N SER A 439 -1.19 10.48 2.09
CA SER A 439 -1.81 10.78 0.79
C SER A 439 -0.79 11.39 -0.16
N SER A 440 0.02 12.35 0.30
CA SER A 440 1.09 12.93 -0.52
C SER A 440 2.12 11.88 -0.96
N TYR A 441 2.53 10.99 -0.06
CA TYR A 441 3.43 9.88 -0.41
C TYR A 441 2.87 8.96 -1.49
N ARG A 442 1.59 8.59 -1.39
CA ARG A 442 0.92 7.75 -2.39
C ARG A 442 0.79 8.44 -3.74
N ILE A 443 0.51 9.74 -3.75
CA ILE A 443 0.51 10.55 -4.98
C ILE A 443 1.90 10.57 -5.61
N TRP A 444 2.95 10.73 -4.80
CA TRP A 444 4.34 10.70 -5.26
C TRP A 444 4.73 9.33 -5.87
N LEU A 445 4.38 8.22 -5.22
CA LEU A 445 4.61 6.88 -5.79
C LEU A 445 3.84 6.65 -7.10
N ALA A 446 2.60 7.12 -7.16
CA ALA A 446 1.78 7.03 -8.36
C ALA A 446 2.35 7.92 -9.49
N SER A 447 2.83 9.12 -9.19
CA SER A 447 3.44 9.99 -10.19
C SER A 447 4.74 9.43 -10.73
N LEU A 448 5.58 8.83 -9.87
CA LEU A 448 6.76 8.07 -10.27
C LEU A 448 6.40 6.95 -11.25
N SER A 449 5.38 6.16 -10.90
CA SER A 449 4.90 5.06 -11.73
C SER A 449 4.42 5.53 -13.11
N LEU A 450 3.68 6.64 -13.14
CA LEU A 450 3.23 7.27 -14.39
C LEU A 450 4.41 7.80 -15.21
N HIS A 451 5.38 8.44 -14.55
CA HIS A 451 6.60 8.94 -15.20
C HIS A 451 7.37 7.82 -15.90
N LEU A 452 7.37 6.63 -15.31
CA LEU A 452 7.97 5.40 -15.84
C LEU A 452 7.09 4.67 -16.89
N GLY A 453 6.01 5.31 -17.35
CA GLY A 453 5.19 4.80 -18.45
C GLY A 453 4.20 3.71 -18.07
N TRP A 454 3.83 3.61 -16.79
CA TRP A 454 2.77 2.71 -16.36
C TRP A 454 1.42 3.41 -16.31
N ARG A 455 0.37 2.72 -16.76
CA ARG A 455 -0.99 3.08 -16.37
C ARG A 455 -1.17 2.67 -14.91
N VAL A 456 -1.34 3.68 -14.06
CA VAL A 456 -1.42 3.49 -12.62
C VAL A 456 -2.84 3.12 -12.22
N GLU A 457 -2.98 1.96 -11.59
CA GLU A 457 -4.22 1.52 -10.95
C GLU A 457 -3.98 1.36 -9.45
N CYS A 458 -5.03 1.57 -8.66
CA CYS A 458 -4.94 1.48 -7.21
C CYS A 458 -6.08 0.64 -6.64
N GLU A 459 -5.75 -0.17 -5.64
CA GLU A 459 -6.71 -1.01 -4.91
C GLU A 459 -6.52 -0.82 -3.41
N MET A 460 -7.62 -0.71 -2.66
CA MET A 460 -7.56 -0.89 -1.21
C MET A 460 -7.84 -2.36 -0.89
N LEU A 461 -6.76 -3.10 -0.64
CA LEU A 461 -6.78 -4.53 -0.38
C LEU A 461 -7.63 -4.88 0.85
N ARG A 462 -8.34 -6.00 0.77
CA ARG A 462 -9.16 -6.55 1.85
C ARG A 462 -8.34 -7.37 2.86
N ILE A 463 -7.28 -6.74 3.37
CA ILE A 463 -6.35 -7.32 4.34
C ILE A 463 -6.48 -6.63 5.72
N PRO A 464 -6.12 -7.29 6.83
CA PRO A 464 -6.17 -6.72 8.18
C PRO A 464 -5.02 -5.73 8.46
N SER A 465 -4.87 -4.72 7.58
CA SER A 465 -3.82 -3.70 7.67
C SER A 465 -4.39 -2.29 7.51
N THR A 466 -3.83 -1.33 8.24
CA THR A 466 -4.09 0.11 8.03
C THR A 466 -3.32 0.68 6.84
N ARG A 467 -2.37 -0.10 6.29
CA ARG A 467 -1.53 0.23 5.13
C ARG A 467 -1.87 -0.68 3.95
N ASN A 468 -3.17 -0.82 3.67
CA ASN A 468 -3.71 -1.77 2.69
C ASN A 468 -3.92 -1.18 1.29
N TRP A 469 -3.28 -0.05 0.97
CA TRP A 469 -3.35 0.53 -0.37
C TRP A 469 -2.24 -0.04 -1.25
N ALA A 470 -2.60 -0.45 -2.46
CA ALA A 470 -1.69 -1.03 -3.43
C ALA A 470 -1.64 -0.21 -4.72
N VAL A 471 -0.44 -0.01 -5.26
CA VAL A 471 -0.20 0.47 -6.63
C VAL A 471 0.02 -0.72 -7.54
N VAL A 472 -0.71 -0.77 -8.64
CA VAL A 472 -0.56 -1.80 -9.66
C VAL A 472 -0.17 -1.15 -10.98
N GLY A 473 0.90 -1.63 -11.58
CA GLY A 473 1.25 -1.35 -12.96
C GLY A 473 1.13 -2.63 -13.77
N ARG A 474 0.04 -2.80 -14.53
CA ARG A 474 -0.18 -3.97 -15.38
C ARG A 474 -0.19 -3.67 -16.88
N ILE A 475 -0.36 -2.40 -17.24
CA ILE A 475 -0.46 -1.93 -18.62
C ILE A 475 0.50 -0.77 -18.80
N ARG A 476 1.25 -0.76 -19.91
CA ARG A 476 2.06 0.39 -20.32
C ARG A 476 1.17 1.49 -20.90
N ALA A 477 1.51 2.75 -20.63
CA ALA A 477 0.77 3.90 -21.13
C ALA A 477 0.73 3.94 -22.67
N SER A 478 1.79 3.45 -23.32
CA SER A 478 1.86 3.20 -24.75
C SER A 478 2.67 1.94 -25.04
N ALA A 479 2.31 1.26 -26.12
CA ALA A 479 3.05 0.12 -26.65
C ALA A 479 4.04 0.53 -27.77
N GLU A 480 4.14 1.82 -28.10
CA GLU A 480 5.05 2.31 -29.13
C GLU A 480 6.51 2.21 -28.69
N ALA A 481 7.38 1.73 -29.60
CA ALA A 481 8.80 1.52 -29.32
C ALA A 481 9.52 2.80 -28.87
N THR A 482 9.18 3.96 -29.47
CA THR A 482 9.75 5.27 -29.12
C THR A 482 9.43 5.68 -27.69
N GLU A 483 8.19 5.45 -27.25
CA GLU A 483 7.78 5.73 -25.87
C GLU A 483 8.39 4.73 -24.88
N SER A 484 8.46 3.45 -25.24
CA SER A 484 9.13 2.45 -24.41
C SER A 484 10.60 2.80 -24.15
N ALA A 485 11.32 3.30 -25.17
CA ALA A 485 12.70 3.78 -25.02
C ALA A 485 12.79 5.02 -24.12
N LEU A 486 11.81 5.93 -24.18
CA LEU A 486 11.72 7.09 -23.29
C LEU A 486 11.53 6.66 -21.83
N TYR A 487 10.65 5.69 -21.56
CA TYR A 487 10.43 5.19 -20.20
C TYR A 487 11.66 4.48 -19.64
N GLN A 488 12.36 3.70 -20.47
CA GLN A 488 13.65 3.11 -20.11
C GLN A 488 14.68 4.19 -19.77
N LYS A 489 14.76 5.25 -20.59
CA LYS A 489 15.66 6.39 -20.34
C LYS A 489 15.34 7.08 -19.01
N ARG A 490 14.06 7.31 -18.69
CA ARG A 490 13.64 7.90 -17.40
C ARG A 490 14.00 7.01 -16.22
N ALA A 491 13.79 5.69 -16.33
CA ALA A 491 14.18 4.74 -15.29
C ALA A 491 15.70 4.75 -15.05
N ASN A 492 16.49 4.75 -16.13
CA ASN A 492 17.94 4.91 -16.04
C ASN A 492 18.31 6.26 -15.41
N GLN A 493 17.66 7.36 -15.78
CA GLN A 493 17.92 8.68 -15.18
C GLN A 493 17.69 8.69 -13.67
N ILE A 494 16.67 8.00 -13.16
CA ILE A 494 16.41 7.85 -11.72
C ILE A 494 17.51 7.03 -11.03
N VAL A 495 17.95 5.94 -11.67
CA VAL A 495 19.16 5.20 -11.23
C VAL A 495 20.39 6.11 -11.21
N HIS A 496 20.47 7.05 -12.17
CA HIS A 496 21.54 8.03 -12.36
C HIS A 496 21.22 9.42 -11.81
N ASP A 497 20.38 9.60 -10.78
CA ASP A 497 19.97 10.94 -10.31
C ASP A 497 21.17 11.85 -9.95
N LEU A 498 22.39 11.29 -9.92
CA LEU A 498 23.65 12.00 -10.09
C LEU A 498 24.55 11.31 -11.13
N SER A 499 25.09 12.09 -12.08
CA SER A 499 26.15 11.62 -12.97
C SER A 499 27.50 11.79 -12.28
N PHE A 500 28.39 10.80 -12.40
CA PHE A 500 29.74 10.87 -11.87
C PHE A 500 30.76 11.00 -12.98
N ASP A 501 31.60 12.03 -12.90
CA ASP A 501 32.64 12.30 -13.89
C ASP A 501 34.00 12.43 -13.21
N VAL A 502 35.04 11.89 -13.83
CA VAL A 502 36.42 12.09 -13.41
C VAL A 502 37.07 13.10 -14.34
N ILE A 503 37.56 14.21 -13.80
CA ILE A 503 38.14 15.32 -14.57
C ILE A 503 39.47 15.77 -13.97
N LEU A 504 40.42 16.16 -14.82
CA LEU A 504 41.68 16.76 -14.37
C LEU A 504 41.46 18.22 -13.97
N ALA A 505 42.23 18.71 -12.99
CA ALA A 505 42.17 20.13 -12.62
C ALA A 505 42.44 21.08 -13.81
N SER A 506 43.30 20.67 -14.75
CA SER A 506 43.61 21.41 -15.98
C SER A 506 42.43 21.50 -16.96
N GLU A 507 41.43 20.64 -16.82
CA GLU A 507 40.24 20.58 -17.69
C GLU A 507 39.04 21.31 -17.07
N LEU A 508 39.15 21.76 -15.82
CA LEU A 508 38.09 22.50 -15.14
C LEU A 508 37.96 23.92 -15.70
N GLY A 509 36.80 24.25 -16.25
CA GLY A 509 36.43 25.62 -16.61
C GLY A 509 36.23 26.52 -15.38
N GLU A 510 36.26 27.85 -15.61
CA GLU A 510 36.16 28.89 -14.57
C GLU A 510 34.90 28.77 -13.70
N GLU A 511 33.76 28.44 -14.30
CA GLU A 511 32.49 28.30 -13.57
C GLU A 511 32.54 27.12 -12.58
N LEU A 512 33.04 25.97 -13.04
CA LEU A 512 33.14 24.78 -12.21
C LEU A 512 34.18 24.94 -11.08
N ARG A 513 35.29 25.63 -11.35
CA ARG A 513 36.26 26.03 -10.31
C ARG A 513 35.58 26.87 -9.22
N ARG A 514 34.71 27.80 -9.61
CA ARG A 514 33.93 28.62 -8.68
C ARG A 514 32.96 27.80 -7.83
N GLU A 515 32.25 26.84 -8.42
CA GLU A 515 31.34 25.95 -7.69
C GLU A 515 32.05 25.06 -6.67
N ILE A 516 33.17 24.46 -7.10
CA ILE A 516 34.03 23.62 -6.25
C ILE A 516 34.55 24.46 -5.07
N TRP A 517 35.07 25.65 -5.34
CA TRP A 517 35.57 26.55 -4.30
C TRP A 517 34.48 26.99 -3.33
N ALA A 518 33.31 27.41 -3.83
CA ALA A 518 32.20 27.83 -2.97
C ALA A 518 31.78 26.70 -2.01
N THR A 519 31.69 25.46 -2.51
CA THR A 519 31.34 24.30 -1.69
C THR A 519 32.41 24.02 -0.62
N PHE A 520 33.70 24.12 -0.98
CA PHE A 520 34.79 23.98 -0.02
C PHE A 520 34.74 25.07 1.06
N GLU A 521 34.63 26.34 0.66
CA GLU A 521 34.58 27.48 1.57
C GLU A 521 33.41 27.37 2.56
N ASP A 522 32.20 27.08 2.06
CA ASP A 522 30.99 26.90 2.87
C ASP A 522 31.10 25.79 3.92
N ASN A 523 31.95 24.79 3.65
CA ASN A 523 32.09 23.60 4.49
C ASN A 523 33.26 23.69 5.46
N MET A 524 34.38 24.27 5.03
CA MET A 524 35.68 24.11 5.68
C MET A 524 36.21 25.41 6.29
N LYS A 525 35.71 26.59 5.89
CA LYS A 525 36.25 27.89 6.36
C LYS A 525 36.31 28.01 7.88
N GLU A 526 35.23 27.69 8.57
CA GLU A 526 35.19 27.76 10.03
C GLU A 526 36.14 26.74 10.68
N LEU A 527 36.26 25.52 10.14
CA LEU A 527 37.17 24.51 10.67
C LEU A 527 38.63 24.95 10.55
N TYR A 528 39.03 25.44 9.38
CA TYR A 528 40.39 25.96 9.16
C TYR A 528 40.70 27.19 10.03
N ALA A 529 39.75 28.13 10.17
CA ALA A 529 39.93 29.32 10.99
C ALA A 529 40.17 29.02 12.48
N HIS A 530 39.66 27.89 12.97
CA HIS A 530 39.86 27.42 14.35
C HIS A 530 40.95 26.34 14.47
N SER A 531 41.67 26.04 13.38
CA SER A 531 42.75 25.04 13.34
C SER A 531 44.13 25.70 13.42
N SER A 532 45.14 24.92 13.76
CA SER A 532 46.56 25.27 13.72
C SER A 532 47.03 25.71 12.33
N LEU A 533 46.37 25.22 11.26
CA LEU A 533 46.71 25.51 9.86
C LEU A 533 46.23 26.91 9.40
N GLY A 534 45.18 27.44 10.04
CA GLY A 534 44.56 28.73 9.70
C GLY A 534 43.79 28.75 8.37
N TRP A 535 42.96 29.77 8.15
CA TRP A 535 42.25 29.97 6.89
C TRP A 535 43.09 30.80 5.91
N LYS A 536 43.66 30.14 4.89
CA LYS A 536 44.49 30.76 3.86
C LYS A 536 43.93 30.45 2.45
N PRO A 537 42.99 31.26 1.95
CA PRO A 537 42.21 30.90 0.77
C PRO A 537 43.06 30.79 -0.50
N ASP A 538 44.02 31.69 -0.71
CA ASP A 538 44.87 31.69 -1.92
C ASP A 538 45.79 30.45 -1.99
N GLU A 539 46.42 30.10 -0.87
CA GLU A 539 47.24 28.87 -0.75
C GLU A 539 46.38 27.62 -0.98
N LYS A 540 45.17 27.60 -0.40
CA LYS A 540 44.26 26.45 -0.54
C LYS A 540 43.67 26.33 -1.94
N GLN A 541 43.37 27.43 -2.64
CA GLN A 541 42.98 27.40 -4.04
C GLN A 541 44.10 26.86 -4.93
N ALA A 542 45.35 27.27 -4.68
CA ALA A 542 46.52 26.75 -5.39
C ALA A 542 46.72 25.24 -5.17
N GLU A 543 46.52 24.75 -3.94
CA GLU A 543 46.53 23.32 -3.61
C GLU A 543 45.37 22.58 -4.31
N LEU A 544 44.14 23.12 -4.18
CA LEU A 544 42.93 22.49 -4.69
C LEU A 544 43.02 22.27 -6.21
N PHE A 545 43.48 23.28 -6.94
CA PHE A 545 43.53 23.29 -8.40
C PHE A 545 44.92 23.05 -9.00
N HIS A 546 45.83 22.41 -8.25
CA HIS A 546 47.12 21.97 -8.76
C HIS A 546 46.97 21.05 -9.99
N GLU A 547 47.94 21.08 -10.91
CA GLU A 547 47.86 20.34 -12.18
C GLU A 547 47.69 18.82 -12.03
N MET A 548 48.20 18.25 -10.93
CA MET A 548 48.07 16.82 -10.62
C MET A 548 46.74 16.44 -9.96
N SER A 549 45.95 17.42 -9.53
CA SER A 549 44.66 17.17 -8.88
C SER A 549 43.65 16.58 -9.86
N ARG A 550 42.93 15.57 -9.39
CA ARG A 550 41.81 14.93 -10.10
C ARG A 550 40.57 15.06 -9.27
N PHE A 551 39.44 15.25 -9.93
CA PHE A 551 38.16 15.41 -9.27
C PHE A 551 37.21 14.31 -9.71
N ILE A 552 36.54 13.66 -8.76
CA ILE A 552 35.32 12.91 -9.01
C ILE A 552 34.16 13.85 -8.69
N LEU A 553 33.37 14.22 -9.69
CA LEU A 553 32.26 15.16 -9.55
C LEU A 553 30.94 14.40 -9.57
N ALA A 554 30.07 14.63 -8.59
CA ALA A 554 28.68 14.21 -8.62
C ALA A 554 27.83 15.38 -9.13
N ARG A 555 27.22 15.23 -10.30
CA ARG A 555 26.46 16.29 -10.97
C ARG A 555 24.99 15.93 -11.07
N LYS A 556 24.13 16.90 -10.77
CA LYS A 556 22.69 16.80 -10.99
C LYS A 556 22.36 17.36 -12.38
N PRO A 557 21.47 16.72 -13.17
CA PRO A 557 21.02 17.29 -14.44
C PRO A 557 20.33 18.65 -14.23
N PRO A 558 20.30 19.53 -15.27
CA PRO A 558 19.64 20.82 -15.19
C PRO A 558 18.15 20.66 -14.87
N GLU A 559 17.63 21.45 -13.92
CA GLU A 559 16.20 21.46 -13.61
C GLU A 559 15.43 22.31 -14.65
N PRO A 560 14.31 21.81 -15.21
CA PRO A 560 13.48 22.58 -16.14
C PRO A 560 12.96 23.87 -15.50
N GLY A 561 13.20 25.02 -16.12
CA GLY A 561 12.80 26.34 -15.59
C GLY A 561 13.80 27.00 -14.63
N SER A 562 14.96 26.38 -14.38
CA SER A 562 16.09 27.04 -13.72
C SER A 562 16.73 28.09 -14.66
N PRO A 563 17.21 29.24 -14.14
CA PRO A 563 17.98 30.20 -14.94
C PRO A 563 19.27 29.61 -15.55
N HIS A 564 19.72 28.44 -15.09
CA HIS A 564 20.85 27.67 -15.62
C HIS A 564 20.36 26.41 -16.37
N GLU A 565 19.49 26.59 -17.35
CA GLU A 565 18.76 25.52 -18.06
C GLU A 565 19.65 24.55 -18.88
N SER A 566 20.95 24.85 -19.01
CA SER A 566 21.89 24.13 -19.89
C SER A 566 23.10 23.48 -19.20
N VAL A 567 23.33 23.68 -17.89
CA VAL A 567 24.55 23.21 -17.21
C VAL A 567 24.21 22.33 -15.98
N PRO A 568 24.73 21.08 -15.91
CA PRO A 568 24.57 20.23 -14.73
C PRO A 568 25.21 20.87 -13.48
N SER A 569 24.52 20.87 -12.34
CA SER A 569 25.02 21.47 -11.09
C SER A 569 25.85 20.46 -10.31
N THR A 570 27.05 20.85 -9.88
CA THR A 570 27.88 20.02 -8.98
C THR A 570 27.30 20.04 -7.57
N VAL A 571 26.94 18.86 -7.04
CA VAL A 571 26.35 18.74 -5.69
C VAL A 571 27.30 18.12 -4.68
N ALA A 572 28.30 17.38 -5.16
CA ALA A 572 29.37 16.81 -4.34
C ALA A 572 30.62 16.56 -5.19
N TYR A 573 31.78 16.52 -4.56
CA TYR A 573 33.00 16.08 -5.21
C TYR A 573 33.99 15.43 -4.25
N SER A 574 34.93 14.66 -4.80
CA SER A 574 36.18 14.31 -4.14
C SER A 574 37.36 14.79 -4.97
N MET A 575 38.36 15.40 -4.32
CA MET A 575 39.63 15.75 -4.94
C MET A 575 40.71 14.79 -4.46
N PHE A 576 41.44 14.18 -5.40
CA PHE A 576 42.47 13.22 -5.09
C PHE A 576 43.68 13.33 -6.01
N ARG A 577 44.80 12.75 -5.56
CA ARG A 577 46.01 12.55 -6.35
C ARG A 577 46.54 11.13 -6.18
N PHE A 578 47.38 10.72 -7.12
CA PHE A 578 48.22 9.55 -6.95
C PHE A 578 49.54 10.02 -6.36
N GLU A 579 49.88 9.52 -5.19
CA GLU A 579 51.08 9.90 -4.45
C GLU A 579 51.85 8.65 -4.04
N ARG A 580 53.10 8.85 -3.61
CA ARG A 580 53.94 7.79 -3.05
C ARG A 580 54.35 8.17 -1.64
N GLU A 581 53.76 7.49 -0.66
CA GLU A 581 53.93 7.75 0.77
C GLU A 581 54.61 6.53 1.41
N GLU A 582 55.78 6.70 2.02
CA GLU A 582 56.59 5.61 2.62
C GLU A 582 56.74 4.37 1.72
N GLU A 583 57.13 4.59 0.46
CA GLU A 583 57.26 3.54 -0.56
C GLU A 583 55.95 2.84 -0.97
N GLN A 584 54.80 3.30 -0.47
CA GLN A 584 53.49 2.80 -0.84
C GLN A 584 52.84 3.69 -1.90
N ASP A 585 52.30 3.07 -2.95
CA ASP A 585 51.53 3.79 -3.97
C ASP A 585 50.10 4.02 -3.45
N VAL A 586 49.70 5.29 -3.29
CA VAL A 586 48.45 5.65 -2.62
C VAL A 586 47.57 6.54 -3.48
N VAL A 587 46.25 6.41 -3.27
CA VAL A 587 45.30 7.46 -3.65
C VAL A 587 45.13 8.38 -2.46
N TYR A 588 45.68 9.59 -2.52
CA TYR A 588 45.50 10.58 -1.46
C TYR A 588 44.22 11.38 -1.72
N CYS A 589 43.21 11.22 -0.87
CA CYS A 589 41.97 11.97 -0.88
C CYS A 589 42.16 13.26 -0.07
N TYR A 590 42.48 14.35 -0.77
CA TYR A 590 42.65 15.66 -0.16
C TYR A 590 41.33 16.26 0.29
N GLU A 591 40.27 16.12 -0.52
CA GLU A 591 38.97 16.69 -0.23
C GLU A 591 37.84 15.71 -0.51
N LEU A 592 36.83 15.72 0.36
CA LEU A 592 35.53 15.10 0.15
C LEU A 592 34.45 16.09 0.60
N GLN A 593 33.76 16.68 -0.36
CA GLN A 593 32.83 17.77 -0.11
C GLN A 593 31.44 17.44 -0.66
N VAL A 594 30.42 17.71 0.15
CA VAL A 594 29.00 17.53 -0.23
C VAL A 594 28.25 18.80 0.16
N ARG A 595 27.52 19.40 -0.80
CA ARG A 595 26.66 20.57 -0.57
C ARG A 595 25.65 20.26 0.54
N ARG A 596 25.37 21.23 1.41
CA ARG A 596 24.58 21.02 2.64
C ARG A 596 23.24 20.32 2.39
N ASP A 597 22.53 20.71 1.34
CA ASP A 597 21.22 20.17 0.98
C ASP A 597 21.25 18.73 0.43
N PHE A 598 22.44 18.20 0.16
CA PHE A 598 22.69 16.86 -0.42
C PHE A 598 23.45 15.94 0.54
N ARG A 599 23.65 16.37 1.80
CA ARG A 599 24.28 15.55 2.83
C ARG A 599 23.32 14.49 3.34
N ARG A 600 23.88 13.40 3.86
CA ARG A 600 23.14 12.22 4.37
C ARG A 600 22.28 11.50 3.32
N ALA A 601 22.45 11.82 2.03
CA ALA A 601 21.90 11.13 0.86
C ALA A 601 22.79 9.99 0.33
N GLY A 602 23.74 9.50 1.14
CA GLY A 602 24.70 8.46 0.73
C GLY A 602 25.84 8.92 -0.20
N LEU A 603 25.88 10.19 -0.62
CA LEU A 603 26.85 10.65 -1.63
C LEU A 603 28.32 10.54 -1.26
N GLY A 604 28.68 10.87 -0.02
CA GLY A 604 30.05 10.68 0.46
C GLY A 604 30.49 9.22 0.33
N LYS A 605 29.59 8.27 0.62
CA LYS A 605 29.87 6.83 0.48
C LYS A 605 30.05 6.42 -0.98
N GLN A 606 29.27 7.00 -1.90
CA GLN A 606 29.43 6.74 -3.34
C GLN A 606 30.76 7.27 -3.89
N LEU A 607 31.12 8.52 -3.58
CA LEU A 607 32.41 9.11 -3.98
C LEU A 607 33.61 8.28 -3.47
N MET A 608 33.57 7.84 -2.21
CA MET A 608 34.61 6.96 -1.66
C MET A 608 34.65 5.58 -2.33
N ARG A 609 33.50 5.02 -2.75
CA ARG A 609 33.47 3.78 -3.55
C ARG A 609 34.14 3.98 -4.92
N HIS A 610 33.93 5.12 -5.57
CA HIS A 610 34.62 5.43 -6.82
C HIS A 610 36.13 5.55 -6.62
N LEU A 611 36.60 6.21 -5.55
CA LEU A 611 38.03 6.23 -5.20
C LEU A 611 38.60 4.82 -4.99
N VAL A 612 37.87 3.93 -4.31
CA VAL A 612 38.25 2.51 -4.16
C VAL A 612 38.34 1.81 -5.52
N SER A 613 37.40 2.08 -6.42
CA SER A 613 37.43 1.52 -7.78
C SER A 613 38.67 2.00 -8.57
N ILE A 614 38.96 3.30 -8.50
CA ILE A 614 40.15 3.91 -9.12
C ILE A 614 41.43 3.31 -8.52
N ALA A 615 41.52 3.25 -7.20
CA ALA A 615 42.68 2.68 -6.50
C ALA A 615 42.94 1.23 -6.94
N LYS A 616 41.88 0.40 -7.02
CA LYS A 616 41.97 -0.97 -7.54
C LYS A 616 42.40 -1.02 -9.00
N GLY A 617 41.81 -0.19 -9.86
CA GLY A 617 42.14 -0.13 -11.28
C GLY A 617 43.59 0.23 -11.54
N TRP A 618 44.15 1.11 -10.73
CA TRP A 618 45.54 1.56 -10.81
C TRP A 618 46.51 0.79 -9.90
N LYS A 619 46.04 -0.27 -9.22
CA LYS A 619 46.85 -1.13 -8.33
C LYS A 619 47.52 -0.38 -7.18
N MET A 620 46.84 0.64 -6.67
CA MET A 620 47.25 1.37 -5.48
C MET A 620 47.07 0.50 -4.23
N GLN A 621 47.93 0.68 -3.24
CA GLN A 621 47.97 -0.14 -2.02
C GLN A 621 46.99 0.34 -0.94
N LYS A 622 46.77 1.65 -0.83
CA LYS A 622 45.81 2.23 0.12
C LYS A 622 45.22 3.56 -0.39
N ILE A 623 44.13 3.96 0.25
CA ILE A 623 43.60 5.33 0.16
C ILE A 623 43.97 6.02 1.47
N MET A 624 44.52 7.24 1.39
CA MET A 624 44.86 8.06 2.56
C MET A 624 44.05 9.36 2.57
N LEU A 625 43.84 9.94 3.75
CA LEU A 625 43.26 11.26 3.93
C LEU A 625 43.67 11.87 5.26
N THR A 626 43.57 13.19 5.35
CA THR A 626 43.72 13.95 6.61
C THR A 626 42.37 14.47 7.06
N VAL A 627 42.10 14.40 8.37
CA VAL A 627 40.85 14.92 8.94
C VAL A 627 41.11 15.66 10.25
N PHE A 628 40.52 16.83 10.42
CA PHE A 628 40.58 17.56 11.69
C PHE A 628 39.90 16.79 12.82
N LYS A 629 40.53 16.76 14.01
CA LYS A 629 39.98 16.13 15.22
C LYS A 629 38.65 16.75 15.64
N SER A 630 38.50 18.05 15.42
CA SER A 630 37.27 18.83 15.66
C SER A 630 36.13 18.50 14.69
N ASN A 631 36.41 17.86 13.54
CA ASN A 631 35.39 17.44 12.58
C ASN A 631 34.86 16.04 12.89
N TYR A 632 34.18 15.90 14.04
CA TYR A 632 33.63 14.63 14.53
C TYR A 632 32.73 13.94 13.50
N THR A 633 31.95 14.72 12.74
CA THR A 633 31.06 14.18 11.71
C THR A 633 31.81 13.45 10.59
N ALA A 634 32.92 14.02 10.11
CA ALA A 634 33.75 13.38 9.09
C ALA A 634 34.51 12.17 9.64
N ARG A 635 35.05 12.28 10.87
CA ARG A 635 35.75 11.17 11.54
C ARG A 635 34.86 9.95 11.72
N ASP A 636 33.65 10.14 12.24
CA ASP A 636 32.68 9.07 12.42
C ASP A 636 32.29 8.44 11.06
N PHE A 637 32.14 9.28 10.03
CA PHE A 637 31.86 8.81 8.68
C PHE A 637 32.99 7.92 8.14
N TYR A 638 34.26 8.36 8.21
CA TYR A 638 35.40 7.60 7.69
C TYR A 638 35.57 6.27 8.42
N LYS A 639 35.46 6.26 9.76
CA LYS A 639 35.47 5.02 10.56
C LYS A 639 34.35 4.07 10.14
N ALA A 640 33.12 4.57 9.95
CA ALA A 640 31.98 3.76 9.54
C ALA A 640 32.14 3.11 8.15
N ILE A 641 32.99 3.67 7.28
CA ILE A 641 33.28 3.10 5.96
C ILE A 641 34.62 2.33 5.92
N GLY A 642 35.22 2.06 7.07
CA GLY A 642 36.39 1.19 7.23
C GLY A 642 37.73 1.88 6.97
N PHE A 643 37.86 3.17 7.27
CA PHE A 643 39.16 3.82 7.44
C PHE A 643 39.63 3.65 8.89
N GLU A 644 40.92 3.47 9.05
CA GLU A 644 41.61 3.29 10.32
C GLU A 644 42.68 4.38 10.48
N LEU A 645 43.20 4.55 11.69
CA LEU A 645 44.32 5.47 11.94
C LEU A 645 45.56 4.96 11.19
N ASP A 646 46.15 5.79 10.35
CA ASP A 646 47.34 5.42 9.59
C ASP A 646 48.60 5.53 10.45
N GLN A 647 49.62 4.73 10.11
CA GLN A 647 50.91 4.72 10.82
C GLN A 647 51.64 6.07 10.76
N MET A 648 51.31 6.87 9.74
CA MET A 648 51.83 8.22 9.53
C MET A 648 51.10 9.29 10.35
N SER A 649 50.02 8.96 11.04
CA SER A 649 49.34 9.93 11.89
C SER A 649 50.25 10.31 13.05
N PRO A 650 50.36 11.60 13.43
CA PRO A 650 51.25 12.03 14.51
C PRO A 650 51.08 11.24 15.82
N GLU A 651 49.83 10.89 16.17
CA GLU A 651 49.50 10.15 17.39
C GLU A 651 49.71 8.62 17.29
N TYR A 652 50.20 8.07 16.17
CA TYR A 652 50.28 6.62 16.01
C TYR A 652 51.38 5.99 16.90
N HIS A 653 52.41 6.76 17.24
CA HIS A 653 53.59 6.30 17.99
C HIS A 653 53.83 7.04 19.31
N ASP A 654 52.88 7.85 19.79
CA ASP A 654 53.06 8.65 21.01
C ASP A 654 53.11 7.76 22.27
N ASP A 655 54.33 7.47 22.73
CA ASP A 655 54.63 7.22 24.14
C ASP A 655 54.53 8.56 24.90
N GLU A 656 53.92 8.55 26.09
CA GLU A 656 53.35 9.68 26.87
C GLU A 656 54.22 10.94 27.17
N GLU A 657 55.39 11.16 26.57
CA GLU A 657 56.34 12.21 27.02
C GLU A 657 56.59 13.41 26.07
N ASP A 658 56.05 13.46 24.84
CA ASP A 658 56.23 14.64 23.96
C ASP A 658 55.05 14.85 22.99
N THR A 659 53.83 15.09 23.50
CA THR A 659 52.67 15.36 22.65
C THR A 659 52.68 16.82 22.17
N GLU A 660 53.26 17.09 21.00
CA GLU A 660 52.76 18.21 20.19
C GLU A 660 51.29 17.90 19.84
N GLU A 661 50.36 18.67 20.40
CA GLU A 661 48.92 18.44 20.23
C GLU A 661 48.49 18.83 18.80
N TYR A 662 48.73 17.96 17.83
CA TYR A 662 48.24 18.12 16.46
C TYR A 662 46.71 18.12 16.47
N ASP A 663 46.08 19.00 15.70
CA ASP A 663 44.62 19.12 15.64
C ASP A 663 43.98 18.30 14.51
N TYR A 664 44.74 17.41 13.89
CA TYR A 664 44.32 16.50 12.81
C TYR A 664 44.83 15.07 13.01
N GLU A 665 44.22 14.13 12.28
CA GLU A 665 44.61 12.72 12.21
C GLU A 665 44.76 12.33 10.73
N ILE A 666 45.68 11.41 10.44
CA ILE A 666 45.80 10.76 9.13
C ILE A 666 45.11 9.41 9.19
N LEU A 667 44.17 9.19 8.29
CA LEU A 667 43.43 7.93 8.18
C LEU A 667 43.76 7.24 6.87
N SER A 668 43.74 5.91 6.87
CA SER A 668 43.87 5.14 5.64
C SER A 668 42.96 3.93 5.58
N LYS A 669 42.80 3.44 4.35
CA LYS A 669 42.06 2.22 4.04
C LYS A 669 42.86 1.39 3.05
N LEU A 670 43.23 0.19 3.47
CA LEU A 670 43.92 -0.76 2.61
C LEU A 670 43.05 -1.18 1.42
N ILE A 671 43.67 -1.30 0.26
CA ILE A 671 43.06 -1.83 -0.95
C ILE A 671 43.52 -3.28 -1.09
N PRO A 672 42.62 -4.27 -0.98
CA PRO A 672 43.01 -5.67 -1.08
C PRO A 672 43.72 -5.94 -2.40
N SER A 673 44.91 -6.54 -2.34
CA SER A 673 45.56 -7.13 -3.50
C SER A 673 44.65 -8.23 -4.04
N ARG A 674 44.40 -8.21 -5.36
CA ARG A 674 43.66 -9.28 -6.05
C ARG A 674 44.35 -10.62 -5.91
#